data_AF-A0A952WV43-F1
#
_entry.id   AF-A0A952WV43-F1
#
_cell.length_a   1.000
_cell.length_b   1.000
_cell.length_c   1.000
_cell.angle_alpha   90.00
_cell.angle_beta   90.00
_cell.angle_gamma   90.00
#
_symmetry.space_group_name_H-M   'P 1'
#
loop_
_entity.id
_entity.type
_entity.pdbx_description
1 polymer ?
#
loop_
_entity_poly.entity_id
_entity_poly.type
_entity_poly.pdbx_seq_one_letter_code
_entity_poly.pdbx_strand_id
1 'polypeptide(L)'
;MPLSHDLLDRILADDGPIARALVESGVDFEHRPEQGVMARAAMEAMDRRGRLLVEAGTGVGKSFAYLVPAILRAVLHNETVVVATATISLQEQIIQKDIPLLQRTLGEWGLGKSQIANGQMANAEGSALGATGPRELVPVLAKGRGNYVSIRRLKIASERQGSILHDSESVRSLHVIEDWAYATRDGTLSTLPALERPEVWEHVRSDTDNCMGRKCPTYQKCFYQMARRELEKANLIVCNHALFFADLAMRSRGNSGGAILPAYDQVILDEAHNVEDAASEHFGLSLSQPRVMRLLRTLFSPRRGKGYLVDRELQLSAAGSEAVERAVHLVIHAEDSSRRFFDALLEYAQRNRATSGRIVRPDVIENDLTPAMNDLAVRLRNIRERIESEPDRFELQAYARRAAEIAMCAEALVAQTMQGFAYWVEVEDRGGVGASARRGMPPRVELACAPVEIAPILRRVLFDMGAEVADVPLDEGGDHDEHAEFVHEEGAEGEYSDEPSPFNEDADGERGGEAASGSRQESPRRRIGIVLTSATLATRTAREDEQTERAETAFAHAMSNLGLPPPPDTRVLQLGSPFDYSRQVTLYVDLSLPSPKSGDARRGAQGESGERAGNGVGVGESGAAYLDALAARVLHHVRATNGGAFVLFTSFATLNGVAERIRRELSRDDIEVLAQGRDGPRTLVLKKFVESERAVLLGAATFWQGVDVRGERLRNVIITRLPFEPPDRPLTQARLERIEERGGNPFALDSLPRAIIRFKQGFGRLIRSKTDRGRVVILDPRIKTARYGKMFLDALPPGVRIEEVRAEADEWC
;
A
#
# COMPACT_ATOMS: atom_id res chain seq x y z
N MET A 1 -30.19 4.57 15.74
CA MET A 1 -30.15 5.33 17.00
C MET A 1 -28.69 5.53 17.36
N PRO A 2 -28.23 6.75 17.67
CA PRO A 2 -26.84 7.02 18.02
C PRO A 2 -26.49 6.38 19.37
N LEU A 3 -25.24 5.92 19.51
CA LEU A 3 -24.76 5.36 20.78
C LEU A 3 -24.42 6.49 21.77
N SER A 4 -24.72 6.30 23.06
CA SER A 4 -24.44 7.33 24.07
C SER A 4 -22.94 7.53 24.24
N HIS A 5 -22.44 8.77 24.21
CA HIS A 5 -21.02 9.07 24.47
C HIS A 5 -20.56 8.59 25.85
N ASP A 6 -21.45 8.60 26.85
CA ASP A 6 -21.22 8.07 28.20
C ASP A 6 -20.79 6.59 28.20
N LEU A 7 -21.27 5.79 27.24
CA LEU A 7 -20.86 4.39 27.08
C LEU A 7 -19.38 4.28 26.68
N LEU A 8 -18.95 5.08 25.70
CA LEU A 8 -17.56 5.08 25.23
C LEU A 8 -16.61 5.56 26.32
N ASP A 9 -17.01 6.61 27.03
CA ASP A 9 -16.20 7.21 28.09
C ASP A 9 -15.98 6.21 29.23
N ARG A 10 -17.02 5.44 29.62
CA ARG A 10 -16.89 4.38 30.62
C ARG A 10 -16.01 3.22 30.16
N ILE A 11 -16.03 2.88 28.86
CA ILE A 11 -15.21 1.79 28.32
C ILE A 11 -13.71 2.16 28.35
N LEU A 12 -13.40 3.42 28.03
CA LEU A 12 -12.03 3.93 27.91
C LEU A 12 -11.49 4.61 29.19
N ALA A 13 -12.30 4.73 30.23
CA ALA A 13 -11.90 5.30 31.52
C ALA A 13 -10.81 4.48 32.23
N ASP A 14 -10.13 5.11 33.19
CA ASP A 14 -9.09 4.52 34.04
C ASP A 14 -9.54 3.32 34.87
N ASP A 15 -10.81 3.30 35.25
CA ASP A 15 -11.45 2.18 35.95
C ASP A 15 -12.35 1.37 35.01
N GLY A 16 -12.25 1.61 33.70
CA GLY A 16 -13.02 0.93 32.66
C GLY A 16 -12.60 -0.52 32.43
N PRO A 17 -13.40 -1.30 31.68
CA PRO A 17 -13.14 -2.71 31.42
C PRO A 17 -11.80 -2.97 30.74
N ILE A 18 -11.35 -2.09 29.85
CA ILE A 18 -10.07 -2.22 29.14
C ILE A 18 -8.90 -2.02 30.11
N ALA A 19 -8.98 -0.97 30.94
CA ALA A 19 -7.97 -0.65 31.93
C ALA A 19 -7.77 -1.80 32.92
N ARG A 20 -8.86 -2.33 33.48
CA ARG A 20 -8.83 -3.45 34.43
C ARG A 20 -8.15 -4.68 33.84
N ALA A 21 -8.53 -5.08 32.63
CA ALA A 21 -7.98 -6.28 32.01
C ALA A 21 -6.50 -6.16 31.63
N LEU A 22 -6.04 -4.96 31.25
CA LEU A 22 -4.62 -4.70 31.01
C LEU A 22 -3.81 -4.78 32.31
N VAL A 23 -4.29 -4.15 33.38
CA VAL A 23 -3.67 -4.19 34.71
C VAL A 23 -3.62 -5.63 35.25
N GLU A 24 -4.71 -6.40 35.13
CA GLU A 24 -4.75 -7.82 35.52
C GLU A 24 -3.76 -8.68 34.72
N SER A 25 -3.49 -8.31 33.47
CA SER A 25 -2.50 -8.97 32.61
C SER A 25 -1.06 -8.51 32.86
N GLY A 26 -0.82 -7.64 33.85
CA GLY A 26 0.50 -7.09 34.17
C GLY A 26 1.00 -6.03 33.18
N VAL A 27 0.10 -5.42 32.40
CA VAL A 27 0.41 -4.33 31.47
C VAL A 27 -0.06 -3.02 32.06
N ASP A 28 0.85 -2.05 32.17
CA ASP A 28 0.50 -0.71 32.63
C ASP A 28 -0.51 -0.06 31.66
N PHE A 29 -1.72 0.20 32.16
CA PHE A 29 -2.69 1.02 31.46
C PHE A 29 -2.47 2.50 31.82
N GLU A 30 -2.72 3.36 30.85
CA GLU A 30 -2.59 4.79 31.03
C GLU A 30 -3.74 5.51 30.34
N HIS A 31 -4.50 6.31 31.09
CA HIS A 31 -5.52 7.18 30.52
C HIS A 31 -4.92 8.14 29.49
N ARG A 32 -5.63 8.30 28.37
CA ARG A 32 -5.30 9.31 27.37
C ARG A 32 -6.59 10.03 26.97
N PRO A 33 -6.83 11.26 27.46
CA PRO A 33 -8.04 12.02 27.12
C PRO A 33 -8.25 12.15 25.61
N GLU A 34 -7.16 12.29 24.84
CA GLU A 34 -7.17 12.35 23.37
C GLU A 34 -7.77 11.08 22.75
N GLN A 35 -7.56 9.92 23.36
CA GLN A 35 -8.15 8.65 22.92
C GLN A 35 -9.68 8.69 22.99
N GLY A 36 -10.23 9.20 24.10
CA GLY A 36 -11.68 9.36 24.27
C GLY A 36 -12.27 10.39 23.28
N VAL A 37 -11.57 11.51 23.05
CA VAL A 37 -11.98 12.50 22.04
C VAL A 37 -12.03 11.88 20.64
N MET A 38 -11.00 11.13 20.24
CA MET A 38 -10.98 10.43 18.96
C MET A 38 -12.13 9.42 18.86
N ALA A 39 -12.36 8.63 19.90
CA ALA A 39 -13.40 7.60 19.90
C ALA A 39 -14.80 8.18 19.76
N ARG A 40 -15.10 9.29 20.46
CA ARG A 40 -16.37 10.02 20.31
C ARG A 40 -16.53 10.57 18.89
N ALA A 41 -15.50 11.22 18.35
CA ALA A 41 -15.55 11.73 16.98
C ALA A 41 -15.78 10.63 15.94
N ALA A 42 -15.11 9.48 16.10
CA ALA A 42 -15.27 8.32 15.24
C ALA A 42 -16.70 7.74 15.33
N MET A 43 -17.25 7.62 16.54
CA MET A 43 -18.62 7.16 16.75
C MET A 43 -19.64 8.10 16.10
N GLU A 44 -19.53 9.41 16.34
CA GLU A 44 -20.43 10.40 15.74
C GLU A 44 -20.40 10.35 14.21
N ALA A 45 -19.22 10.16 13.62
CA ALA A 45 -19.07 10.01 12.18
C ALA A 45 -19.73 8.72 11.66
N MET A 46 -19.52 7.58 12.34
CA MET A 46 -20.15 6.31 11.99
C MET A 46 -21.68 6.37 12.12
N ASP A 47 -22.19 6.99 13.18
CA ASP A 47 -23.63 7.14 13.44
C ASP A 47 -24.33 7.95 12.33
N ARG A 48 -23.66 8.97 11.79
CA ARG A 48 -24.16 9.80 10.69
C ARG A 48 -23.84 9.24 9.31
N ARG A 49 -23.08 8.13 9.22
CA ARG A 49 -22.45 7.65 7.97
C ARG A 49 -21.71 8.78 7.25
N GLY A 50 -21.04 9.62 8.03
CA GLY A 50 -20.27 10.77 7.59
C GLY A 50 -18.81 10.42 7.34
N ARG A 51 -17.98 11.45 7.12
CA ARG A 51 -16.54 11.33 6.93
C ARG A 51 -15.80 12.01 8.08
N LEU A 52 -14.82 11.33 8.66
CA LEU A 52 -13.89 11.86 9.65
C LEU A 52 -12.46 11.71 9.17
N LEU A 53 -11.70 12.80 9.21
CA LEU A 53 -10.25 12.80 9.03
C LEU A 53 -9.59 13.21 10.35
N VAL A 54 -8.86 12.30 10.97
CA VAL A 54 -8.23 12.54 12.28
C VAL A 54 -6.72 12.34 12.24
N GLU A 55 -5.96 13.38 12.57
CA GLU A 55 -4.56 13.24 12.95
C GLU A 55 -4.50 12.98 14.45
N ALA A 56 -3.97 11.82 14.84
CA ALA A 56 -3.80 11.47 16.25
C ALA A 56 -2.37 11.04 16.49
N GLY A 57 -1.63 11.80 17.32
CA GLY A 57 -0.21 11.61 17.59
C GLY A 57 0.18 10.16 17.94
N THR A 58 1.47 9.85 17.82
CA THR A 58 1.99 8.57 18.34
C THR A 58 1.68 8.47 19.84
N GLY A 59 1.34 7.27 20.30
CA GLY A 59 0.99 7.05 21.71
C GLY A 59 -0.48 7.32 22.08
N VAL A 60 -1.27 8.07 21.30
CA VAL A 60 -2.70 8.36 21.63
C VAL A 60 -3.54 7.09 21.82
N GLY A 61 -3.13 5.95 21.25
CA GLY A 61 -3.91 4.70 21.31
C GLY A 61 -5.01 4.65 20.24
N LYS A 62 -4.67 5.12 19.02
CA LYS A 62 -5.53 5.16 17.83
C LYS A 62 -6.33 3.87 17.62
N SER A 63 -5.66 2.72 17.72
CA SER A 63 -6.28 1.41 17.48
C SER A 63 -7.51 1.19 18.34
N PHE A 64 -7.44 1.42 19.66
CA PHE A 64 -8.62 1.27 20.51
C PHE A 64 -9.65 2.38 20.25
N ALA A 65 -9.20 3.60 19.96
CA ALA A 65 -10.10 4.71 19.68
C ALA A 65 -11.02 4.47 18.47
N TYR A 66 -10.57 3.74 17.43
CA TYR A 66 -11.44 3.35 16.32
C TYR A 66 -12.04 1.94 16.46
N LEU A 67 -11.38 1.00 17.15
CA LEU A 67 -11.88 -0.38 17.30
C LEU A 67 -13.06 -0.48 18.27
N VAL A 68 -13.04 0.28 19.37
CA VAL A 68 -14.17 0.29 20.32
C VAL A 68 -15.46 0.73 19.63
N PRO A 69 -15.54 1.90 18.95
CA PRO A 69 -16.75 2.26 18.22
C PRO A 69 -17.09 1.26 17.11
N ALA A 70 -16.09 0.73 16.37
CA ALA A 70 -16.33 -0.30 15.36
C ALA A 70 -17.01 -1.56 15.91
N ILE A 71 -16.53 -2.09 17.04
CA ILE A 71 -17.10 -3.27 17.70
C ILE A 71 -18.53 -2.97 18.17
N LEU A 72 -18.77 -1.79 18.73
CA LEU A 72 -20.11 -1.39 19.15
C LEU A 72 -21.07 -1.30 17.95
N ARG A 73 -20.64 -0.75 16.79
CA ARG A 73 -21.44 -0.78 15.54
C ARG A 73 -21.71 -2.22 15.08
N ALA A 74 -20.70 -3.07 15.09
CA ALA A 74 -20.83 -4.46 14.66
C ALA A 74 -21.79 -5.29 15.53
N VAL A 75 -21.72 -5.12 16.86
CA VAL A 75 -22.49 -5.90 17.83
C VAL A 75 -23.89 -5.34 18.04
N LEU A 76 -24.03 -4.01 18.20
CA LEU A 76 -25.29 -3.37 18.59
C LEU A 76 -26.15 -2.92 17.41
N HIS A 77 -25.54 -2.66 16.24
CA HIS A 77 -26.24 -2.16 15.06
C HIS A 77 -26.25 -3.14 13.88
N ASN A 78 -25.66 -4.33 14.04
CA ASN A 78 -25.54 -5.34 13.00
C ASN A 78 -24.93 -4.78 11.69
N GLU A 79 -23.94 -3.90 11.84
CA GLU A 79 -23.20 -3.33 10.72
C GLU A 79 -21.93 -4.12 10.46
N THR A 80 -21.54 -4.21 9.20
CA THR A 80 -20.22 -4.75 8.85
C THR A 80 -19.21 -3.62 8.77
N VAL A 81 -18.16 -3.70 9.58
CA VAL A 81 -17.09 -2.69 9.64
C VAL A 81 -15.81 -3.25 9.03
N VAL A 82 -15.19 -2.50 8.12
CA VAL A 82 -13.88 -2.83 7.53
C VAL A 82 -12.81 -1.94 8.15
N VAL A 83 -11.71 -2.53 8.62
CA VAL A 83 -10.48 -1.85 9.05
C VAL A 83 -9.39 -2.19 8.05
N ALA A 84 -9.02 -1.23 7.21
CA ALA A 84 -7.93 -1.37 6.26
C ALA A 84 -6.68 -0.66 6.79
N THR A 85 -5.53 -1.34 6.79
CA THR A 85 -4.28 -0.77 7.30
C THR A 85 -3.12 -0.91 6.30
N ALA A 86 -2.06 -0.12 6.47
CA ALA A 86 -0.94 -0.12 5.53
C ALA A 86 0.00 -1.34 5.65
N THR A 87 0.23 -1.88 6.85
CA THR A 87 1.26 -2.92 7.08
C THR A 87 0.69 -4.24 7.57
N ILE A 88 1.36 -5.36 7.23
CA ILE A 88 1.02 -6.71 7.71
C ILE A 88 1.17 -6.81 9.23
N SER A 89 2.24 -6.25 9.79
CA SER A 89 2.49 -6.29 11.24
C SER A 89 1.39 -5.60 12.04
N LEU A 90 0.82 -4.50 11.53
CA LEU A 90 -0.30 -3.83 12.19
C LEU A 90 -1.59 -4.66 12.10
N GLN A 91 -1.86 -5.32 10.97
CA GLN A 91 -3.00 -6.25 10.86
C GLN A 91 -2.89 -7.40 11.85
N GLU A 92 -1.70 -7.98 11.97
CA GLU A 92 -1.43 -9.06 12.93
C GLU A 92 -1.61 -8.57 14.38
N GLN A 93 -1.13 -7.37 14.72
CA GLN A 93 -1.38 -6.77 16.02
C GLN A 93 -2.88 -6.63 16.31
N ILE A 94 -3.64 -6.08 15.36
CA ILE A 94 -5.08 -5.85 15.52
C ILE A 94 -5.82 -7.18 15.72
N ILE A 95 -5.57 -8.19 14.87
CA ILE A 95 -6.33 -9.44 14.89
C ILE A 95 -5.88 -10.41 16.00
N GLN A 96 -4.59 -10.43 16.37
CA GLN A 96 -4.06 -11.40 17.34
C GLN A 96 -4.02 -10.85 18.78
N LYS A 97 -4.02 -9.53 18.97
CA LYS A 97 -3.90 -8.89 20.29
C LYS A 97 -5.08 -7.98 20.60
N ASP A 98 -5.27 -6.93 19.79
CA ASP A 98 -6.18 -5.83 20.14
C ASP A 98 -7.64 -6.29 20.14
N ILE A 99 -8.11 -6.94 19.06
CA ILE A 99 -9.49 -7.45 18.98
C ILE A 99 -9.78 -8.53 20.02
N PRO A 100 -8.94 -9.58 20.22
CA PRO A 100 -9.21 -10.58 21.26
C PRO A 100 -9.30 -10.01 22.67
N LEU A 101 -8.47 -9.01 22.99
CA LEU A 101 -8.57 -8.28 24.26
C LEU A 101 -9.90 -7.53 24.36
N LEU A 102 -10.27 -6.74 23.35
CA LEU A 102 -11.52 -5.99 23.33
C LEU A 102 -12.76 -6.90 23.37
N GLN A 103 -12.74 -8.01 22.64
CA GLN A 103 -13.84 -8.98 22.62
C GLN A 103 -14.06 -9.63 23.99
N ARG A 104 -12.99 -10.02 24.69
CA ARG A 104 -13.06 -10.57 26.05
C ARG A 104 -13.58 -9.54 27.04
N THR A 105 -12.94 -8.37 27.07
CA THR A 105 -13.24 -7.31 28.05
C THR A 105 -14.65 -6.77 27.91
N LEU A 106 -15.08 -6.47 26.68
CA LEU A 106 -16.44 -5.98 26.43
C LEU A 106 -17.48 -7.08 26.67
N GLY A 107 -17.16 -8.34 26.38
CA GLY A 107 -18.02 -9.49 26.66
C GLY A 107 -18.24 -9.71 28.16
N GLU A 108 -17.18 -9.69 28.97
CA GLU A 108 -17.23 -9.79 30.43
C GLU A 108 -17.97 -8.60 31.07
N TRP A 109 -17.79 -7.41 30.50
CA TRP A 109 -18.51 -6.20 30.90
C TRP A 109 -20.03 -6.26 30.57
N GLY A 110 -20.45 -7.26 29.80
CA GLY A 110 -21.86 -7.53 29.51
C GLY A 110 -22.37 -6.91 28.22
N LEU A 111 -21.47 -6.53 27.29
CA LEU A 111 -21.85 -6.15 25.93
C LEU A 111 -22.66 -7.30 25.31
N GLY A 112 -23.94 -7.04 25.05
CA GLY A 112 -24.89 -8.02 24.53
C GLY A 112 -25.75 -8.79 25.55
N LYS A 113 -25.42 -8.75 26.86
CA LYS A 113 -26.18 -9.47 27.92
C LYS A 113 -26.75 -8.57 29.02
N SER A 114 -26.07 -7.48 29.42
CA SER A 114 -26.43 -6.69 30.61
C SER A 114 -27.26 -5.42 30.32
N GLN A 115 -27.21 -4.87 29.10
CA GLN A 115 -27.92 -3.61 28.79
C GLN A 115 -29.40 -3.80 28.42
N ILE A 116 -29.82 -5.03 28.12
CA ILE A 116 -31.24 -5.38 27.94
C ILE A 116 -31.94 -5.52 29.31
N ALA A 117 -31.20 -5.89 30.37
CA ALA A 117 -31.78 -6.19 31.69
C ALA A 117 -31.98 -4.95 32.58
N ASN A 118 -31.20 -3.87 32.40
CA ASN A 118 -31.23 -2.69 33.28
C ASN A 118 -32.05 -1.50 32.77
N GLY A 119 -32.82 -1.65 31.69
CA GLY A 119 -33.72 -0.59 31.22
C GLY A 119 -33.04 0.72 30.78
N GLN A 120 -31.70 0.75 30.67
CA GLN A 120 -30.95 1.93 30.21
C GLN A 120 -31.06 2.16 28.69
N MET A 121 -31.83 1.33 27.99
CA MET A 121 -32.35 1.59 26.64
C MET A 121 -33.90 1.56 26.61
N ALA A 122 -34.55 1.97 27.70
CA ALA A 122 -35.93 2.46 27.63
C ALA A 122 -35.86 3.92 27.18
N ASN A 123 -36.25 4.15 25.94
CA ASN A 123 -36.54 5.48 25.41
C ASN A 123 -37.49 6.22 26.38
N ALA A 124 -37.44 7.56 26.39
CA ALA A 124 -38.54 8.35 26.94
C ALA A 124 -39.89 8.10 26.21
N GLU A 125 -39.89 7.37 25.08
CA GLU A 125 -41.06 6.90 24.36
C GLU A 125 -40.80 5.47 23.83
N GLY A 126 -41.27 4.45 24.55
CA GLY A 126 -40.91 3.03 24.37
C GLY A 126 -41.08 2.43 22.97
N SER A 127 -40.09 2.60 22.10
CA SER A 127 -39.91 1.80 20.88
C SER A 127 -38.68 0.91 21.03
N ALA A 128 -38.90 -0.40 21.09
CA ALA A 128 -37.86 -1.42 21.16
C ALA A 128 -36.75 -1.19 20.12
N LEU A 129 -35.49 -1.46 20.50
CA LEU A 129 -34.44 -1.75 19.52
C LEU A 129 -34.99 -2.76 18.52
N GLY A 130 -34.63 -2.59 17.23
CA GLY A 130 -35.09 -3.44 16.15
C GLY A 130 -35.02 -4.92 16.50
N ALA A 131 -35.96 -5.71 15.96
CA ALA A 131 -36.35 -7.07 16.33
C ALA A 131 -35.26 -8.17 16.40
N THR A 132 -33.98 -7.83 16.28
CA THR A 132 -32.83 -8.73 16.35
C THR A 132 -31.89 -8.25 17.45
N GLY A 133 -31.73 -9.04 18.51
CA GLY A 133 -30.81 -8.74 19.60
C GLY A 133 -29.34 -8.58 19.16
N PRO A 134 -28.44 -8.25 20.10
CA PRO A 134 -27.03 -8.02 19.84
C PRO A 134 -26.37 -9.26 19.22
N ARG A 135 -25.53 -9.04 18.20
CA ARG A 135 -24.89 -10.11 17.42
C ARG A 135 -23.52 -10.44 18.00
N GLU A 136 -23.12 -11.71 17.93
CA GLU A 136 -21.75 -12.11 18.30
C GLU A 136 -20.73 -11.38 17.40
N LEU A 137 -19.63 -10.92 17.99
CA LEU A 137 -18.52 -10.33 17.24
C LEU A 137 -17.76 -11.45 16.51
N VAL A 138 -17.72 -11.38 15.19
CA VAL A 138 -17.03 -12.33 14.31
C VAL A 138 -15.94 -11.58 13.54
N PRO A 139 -14.74 -11.41 14.13
CA PRO A 139 -13.64 -10.74 13.49
C PRO A 139 -12.91 -11.67 12.50
N VAL A 140 -12.60 -11.18 11.30
CA VAL A 140 -11.88 -11.95 10.27
C VAL A 140 -10.77 -11.13 9.62
N LEU A 141 -9.59 -11.72 9.48
CA LEU A 141 -8.50 -11.18 8.66
C LEU A 141 -8.68 -11.60 7.20
N ALA A 142 -9.02 -10.65 6.33
CA ALA A 142 -9.11 -10.88 4.90
C ALA A 142 -7.73 -10.77 4.25
N LYS A 143 -7.34 -11.80 3.50
CA LYS A 143 -6.09 -11.86 2.72
C LYS A 143 -6.39 -12.02 1.24
N GLY A 144 -5.51 -11.52 0.38
CA GLY A 144 -5.58 -11.75 -1.05
C GLY A 144 -5.49 -13.25 -1.38
N ARG A 145 -6.21 -13.70 -2.43
CA ARG A 145 -6.32 -15.12 -2.81
C ARG A 145 -4.97 -15.83 -2.98
N GLY A 146 -3.98 -15.15 -3.56
CA GLY A 146 -2.63 -15.70 -3.77
C GLY A 146 -1.88 -16.03 -2.48
N ASN A 147 -2.40 -15.66 -1.31
CA ASN A 147 -1.85 -16.03 -0.01
C ASN A 147 -2.35 -17.39 0.50
N TYR A 148 -3.23 -18.10 -0.22
CA TYR A 148 -3.73 -19.40 0.20
C TYR A 148 -3.17 -20.51 -0.68
N VAL A 149 -2.83 -21.65 -0.10
CA VAL A 149 -2.47 -22.85 -0.88
C VAL A 149 -3.72 -23.48 -1.49
N SER A 150 -3.61 -23.95 -2.73
CA SER A 150 -4.64 -24.75 -3.38
C SER A 150 -4.27 -26.23 -3.29
N ILE A 151 -5.02 -27.00 -2.51
CA ILE A 151 -4.80 -28.45 -2.35
C ILE A 151 -4.82 -29.18 -3.71
N ARG A 152 -5.71 -28.75 -4.62
CA ARG A 152 -5.77 -29.28 -5.99
C ARG A 152 -4.45 -29.04 -6.74
N ARG A 153 -3.92 -27.82 -6.70
CA ARG A 153 -2.68 -27.47 -7.40
C ARG A 153 -1.45 -28.06 -6.72
N LEU A 154 -1.45 -28.15 -5.40
CA LEU A 154 -0.42 -28.86 -4.65
C LEU A 154 -0.34 -30.32 -5.08
N LYS A 155 -1.47 -31.03 -5.16
CA LYS A 155 -1.52 -32.40 -5.67
C LYS A 155 -0.99 -32.50 -7.11
N ILE A 156 -1.41 -31.59 -7.99
CA ILE A 156 -0.90 -31.54 -9.38
C ILE A 156 0.61 -31.29 -9.41
N ALA A 157 1.11 -30.36 -8.59
CA ALA A 157 2.54 -30.05 -8.51
C ALA A 157 3.36 -31.23 -7.97
N SER A 158 2.81 -31.97 -6.99
CA SER A 158 3.37 -33.20 -6.44
C SER A 158 3.51 -34.29 -7.50
N GLU A 159 2.41 -34.60 -8.19
CA GLU A 159 2.36 -35.62 -9.24
C GLU A 159 3.27 -35.26 -10.43
N ARG A 160 3.53 -33.96 -10.65
CA ARG A 160 4.28 -33.42 -11.78
C ARG A 160 5.58 -32.75 -11.39
N GLN A 161 6.13 -33.08 -10.22
CA GLN A 161 7.35 -32.44 -9.73
C GLN A 161 8.51 -32.59 -10.73
N GLY A 162 8.60 -33.72 -11.44
CA GLY A 162 9.63 -33.97 -12.46
C GLY A 162 9.47 -33.19 -13.77
N SER A 163 8.35 -32.51 -14.00
CA SER A 163 8.13 -31.66 -15.18
C SER A 163 8.01 -30.17 -14.84
N ILE A 164 7.45 -29.83 -13.68
CA ILE A 164 7.26 -28.45 -13.22
C ILE A 164 8.47 -27.93 -12.46
N LEU A 165 9.13 -28.78 -11.67
CA LEU A 165 10.30 -28.40 -10.87
C LEU A 165 11.58 -28.91 -11.53
N HIS A 166 12.64 -28.14 -11.40
CA HIS A 166 13.82 -28.30 -12.26
C HIS A 166 15.13 -28.50 -11.49
N ASP A 167 15.09 -28.34 -10.18
CA ASP A 167 16.23 -28.45 -9.29
C ASP A 167 15.79 -29.11 -7.97
N SER A 168 16.74 -29.73 -7.28
CA SER A 168 16.49 -30.45 -6.03
C SER A 168 16.04 -29.55 -4.89
N GLU A 169 16.37 -28.26 -4.91
CA GLU A 169 15.96 -27.28 -3.89
C GLU A 169 14.48 -26.90 -4.06
N SER A 170 14.02 -26.76 -5.31
CA SER A 170 12.61 -26.59 -5.64
C SER A 170 11.78 -27.80 -5.22
N VAL A 171 12.26 -29.02 -5.49
CA VAL A 171 11.60 -30.27 -5.06
C VAL A 171 11.52 -30.33 -3.53
N ARG A 172 12.60 -30.05 -2.82
CA ARG A 172 12.58 -29.98 -1.34
C ARG A 172 11.62 -28.91 -0.84
N SER A 173 11.58 -27.74 -1.47
CA SER A 173 10.62 -26.68 -1.13
C SER A 173 9.16 -27.12 -1.34
N LEU A 174 8.88 -27.92 -2.37
CA LEU A 174 7.55 -28.50 -2.57
C LEU A 174 7.19 -29.49 -1.45
N HIS A 175 8.09 -30.39 -1.08
CA HIS A 175 7.84 -31.32 0.04
C HIS A 175 7.59 -30.58 1.36
N VAL A 176 8.31 -29.48 1.63
CA VAL A 176 8.04 -28.61 2.79
C VAL A 176 6.60 -28.07 2.76
N ILE A 177 6.11 -27.65 1.59
CA ILE A 177 4.72 -27.19 1.44
C ILE A 177 3.73 -28.34 1.64
N GLU A 178 4.03 -29.54 1.14
CA GLU A 178 3.18 -30.73 1.33
C GLU A 178 3.01 -31.08 2.80
N ASP A 179 4.13 -31.23 3.51
CA ASP A 179 4.14 -31.54 4.95
C ASP A 179 3.38 -30.47 5.75
N TRP A 180 3.61 -29.20 5.44
CA TRP A 180 2.92 -28.08 6.07
C TRP A 180 1.41 -28.08 5.75
N ALA A 181 1.02 -28.38 4.52
CA ALA A 181 -0.38 -28.36 4.09
C ALA A 181 -1.24 -29.43 4.81
N TYR A 182 -0.62 -30.51 5.31
CA TYR A 182 -1.30 -31.50 6.15
C TYR A 182 -1.55 -31.02 7.59
N ALA A 183 -0.67 -30.17 8.13
CA ALA A 183 -0.73 -29.74 9.53
C ALA A 183 -1.35 -28.34 9.73
N THR A 184 -1.34 -27.50 8.69
CA THR A 184 -1.83 -26.13 8.76
C THR A 184 -3.34 -26.04 8.96
N ARG A 185 -3.78 -25.03 9.71
CA ARG A 185 -5.21 -24.76 9.94
C ARG A 185 -5.80 -23.76 8.94
N ASP A 186 -4.99 -22.81 8.47
CA ASP A 186 -5.44 -21.69 7.65
C ASP A 186 -4.96 -21.77 6.20
N GLY A 187 -3.92 -22.59 5.93
CA GLY A 187 -3.32 -22.74 4.61
C GLY A 187 -2.77 -21.44 4.04
N THR A 188 -2.32 -20.50 4.88
CA THR A 188 -1.84 -19.20 4.43
C THR A 188 -0.32 -19.10 4.29
N LEU A 189 0.16 -18.33 3.31
CA LEU A 189 1.60 -18.10 3.08
C LEU A 189 2.31 -17.56 4.33
N SER A 190 1.62 -16.80 5.19
CA SER A 190 2.19 -16.27 6.43
C SER A 190 2.52 -17.34 7.48
N THR A 191 1.89 -18.52 7.42
CA THR A 191 2.16 -19.64 8.34
C THR A 191 3.07 -20.70 7.71
N LEU A 192 3.47 -20.52 6.45
CA LEU A 192 4.37 -21.41 5.73
C LEU A 192 5.82 -21.25 6.22
N PRO A 193 6.55 -22.35 6.48
CA PRO A 193 7.98 -22.29 6.77
C PRO A 193 8.79 -21.65 5.64
N ALA A 194 9.96 -21.10 5.98
CA ALA A 194 10.86 -20.53 4.98
C ALA A 194 11.27 -21.59 3.95
N LEU A 195 11.09 -21.26 2.66
CA LEU A 195 11.45 -22.12 1.54
C LEU A 195 12.85 -21.76 1.02
N GLU A 196 13.60 -22.76 0.56
CA GLU A 196 14.85 -22.54 -0.17
C GLU A 196 14.59 -21.87 -1.53
N ARG A 197 13.46 -22.22 -2.17
CA ARG A 197 12.96 -21.64 -3.41
C ARG A 197 11.54 -21.10 -3.21
N PRO A 198 11.38 -19.83 -2.80
CA PRO A 198 10.07 -19.20 -2.61
C PRO A 198 9.18 -19.22 -3.86
N GLU A 199 9.78 -19.26 -5.05
CA GLU A 199 9.06 -19.28 -6.32
C GLU A 199 8.17 -20.51 -6.49
N VAL A 200 8.45 -21.60 -5.77
CA VAL A 200 7.63 -22.83 -5.79
C VAL A 200 6.18 -22.55 -5.34
N TRP A 201 5.98 -21.53 -4.50
CA TRP A 201 4.64 -21.10 -4.08
C TRP A 201 3.71 -20.78 -5.27
N GLU A 202 4.25 -20.23 -6.35
CA GLU A 202 3.47 -19.86 -7.54
C GLU A 202 2.79 -21.07 -8.21
N HIS A 203 3.37 -22.26 -8.07
CA HIS A 203 2.80 -23.48 -8.63
C HIS A 203 1.63 -24.00 -7.80
N VAL A 204 1.62 -23.75 -6.49
CA VAL A 204 0.67 -24.37 -5.55
C VAL A 204 -0.39 -23.41 -5.01
N ARG A 205 -0.18 -22.09 -5.13
CA ARG A 205 -1.11 -21.07 -4.61
C ARG A 205 -2.48 -21.11 -5.29
N SER A 206 -3.50 -20.65 -4.58
CA SER A 206 -4.84 -20.41 -5.11
C SER A 206 -4.82 -19.22 -6.07
N ASP A 207 -5.55 -19.36 -7.18
CA ASP A 207 -5.58 -18.38 -8.26
C ASP A 207 -7.04 -18.10 -8.67
N THR A 208 -7.35 -16.89 -9.11
CA THR A 208 -8.68 -16.48 -9.54
C THR A 208 -9.06 -17.17 -10.84
N ASP A 209 -8.10 -17.33 -11.76
CA ASP A 209 -8.35 -17.89 -13.08
C ASP A 209 -8.57 -19.40 -13.06
N ASN A 210 -7.97 -20.11 -12.10
CA ASN A 210 -7.96 -21.57 -12.05
C ASN A 210 -8.93 -22.17 -11.01
N CYS A 211 -9.69 -21.34 -10.29
CA CYS A 211 -10.56 -21.86 -9.24
C CYS A 211 -11.86 -22.41 -9.84
N MET A 212 -12.15 -23.69 -9.59
CA MET A 212 -13.40 -24.32 -10.05
C MET A 212 -14.59 -24.02 -9.14
N GLY A 213 -14.43 -23.18 -8.12
CA GLY A 213 -15.49 -22.86 -7.15
C GLY A 213 -16.11 -24.12 -6.54
N ARG A 214 -17.44 -24.17 -6.47
CA ARG A 214 -18.21 -25.32 -5.95
C ARG A 214 -17.95 -26.63 -6.72
N LYS A 215 -17.55 -26.56 -8.00
CA LYS A 215 -17.18 -27.73 -8.83
C LYS A 215 -15.81 -28.31 -8.48
N CYS A 216 -15.03 -27.66 -7.62
CA CYS A 216 -13.70 -28.13 -7.24
C CYS A 216 -13.81 -29.44 -6.41
N PRO A 217 -13.11 -30.53 -6.78
CA PRO A 217 -13.13 -31.79 -6.01
C PRO A 217 -12.66 -31.64 -4.56
N THR A 218 -11.87 -30.60 -4.28
CA THR A 218 -11.35 -30.28 -2.95
C THR A 218 -12.07 -29.10 -2.30
N TYR A 219 -13.25 -28.69 -2.77
CA TYR A 219 -13.97 -27.48 -2.31
C TYR A 219 -14.17 -27.45 -0.79
N GLN A 220 -14.59 -28.58 -0.21
CA GLN A 220 -14.89 -28.68 1.22
C GLN A 220 -13.66 -28.41 2.10
N LYS A 221 -12.50 -28.93 1.70
CA LYS A 221 -11.21 -28.76 2.39
C LYS A 221 -10.37 -27.60 1.87
N CYS A 222 -10.88 -26.79 0.94
CA CYS A 222 -10.11 -25.71 0.34
C CYS A 222 -9.99 -24.52 1.30
N PHE A 223 -8.77 -24.25 1.76
CA PHE A 223 -8.46 -23.16 2.69
C PHE A 223 -9.03 -21.80 2.26
N TYR A 224 -8.86 -21.44 0.98
CA TYR A 224 -9.42 -20.18 0.47
C TYR A 224 -10.95 -20.14 0.55
N GLN A 225 -11.63 -21.24 0.24
CA GLN A 225 -13.09 -21.31 0.30
C GLN A 225 -13.60 -21.33 1.74
N MET A 226 -12.86 -21.96 2.67
CA MET A 226 -13.13 -21.87 4.10
C MET A 226 -13.02 -20.43 4.59
N ALA A 227 -11.91 -19.76 4.29
CA ALA A 227 -11.71 -18.35 4.62
C ALA A 227 -12.78 -17.44 3.99
N ARG A 228 -13.25 -17.74 2.77
CA ARG A 228 -14.35 -17.00 2.13
C ARG A 228 -15.67 -17.15 2.90
N ARG A 229 -16.02 -18.38 3.31
CA ARG A 229 -17.23 -18.64 4.12
C ARG A 229 -17.14 -18.00 5.51
N GLU A 230 -15.95 -17.91 6.09
CA GLU A 230 -15.73 -17.17 7.35
C GLU A 230 -15.93 -15.67 7.12
N LEU A 231 -15.36 -15.12 6.05
CA LEU A 231 -15.48 -13.71 5.69
C LEU A 231 -16.94 -13.29 5.44
N GLU A 232 -17.76 -14.16 4.84
CA GLU A 232 -19.21 -13.92 4.63
C GLU A 232 -20.00 -13.81 5.94
N LYS A 233 -19.51 -14.40 7.03
CA LYS A 233 -20.14 -14.33 8.36
C LYS A 233 -19.60 -13.19 9.22
N ALA A 234 -18.54 -12.53 8.78
CA ALA A 234 -17.83 -11.52 9.55
C ALA A 234 -18.63 -10.21 9.64
N ASN A 235 -18.62 -9.59 10.82
CA ASN A 235 -19.13 -8.22 11.05
C ASN A 235 -17.99 -7.23 11.37
N LEU A 236 -16.77 -7.72 11.58
CA LEU A 236 -15.55 -6.91 11.67
C LEU A 236 -14.46 -7.52 10.80
N ILE A 237 -14.05 -6.81 9.77
CA ILE A 237 -13.11 -7.31 8.76
C ILE A 237 -11.84 -6.48 8.82
N VAL A 238 -10.70 -7.14 9.01
CA VAL A 238 -9.37 -6.51 8.96
C VAL A 238 -8.71 -6.87 7.63
N CYS A 239 -8.17 -5.89 6.92
CA CYS A 239 -7.44 -6.12 5.67
C CYS A 239 -6.30 -5.12 5.49
N ASN A 240 -5.50 -5.29 4.43
CA ASN A 240 -4.56 -4.27 4.01
C ASN A 240 -5.21 -3.26 3.05
N HIS A 241 -4.62 -2.07 2.93
CA HIS A 241 -5.03 -1.08 1.93
C HIS A 241 -5.10 -1.67 0.53
N ALA A 242 -4.15 -2.54 0.17
CA ALA A 242 -4.09 -3.13 -1.14
C ALA A 242 -5.35 -3.96 -1.50
N LEU A 243 -5.80 -4.81 -0.58
CA LEU A 243 -6.99 -5.63 -0.75
C LEU A 243 -8.26 -4.77 -0.77
N PHE A 244 -8.31 -3.73 0.06
CA PHE A 244 -9.42 -2.79 0.09
C PHE A 244 -9.55 -2.02 -1.24
N PHE A 245 -8.46 -1.44 -1.76
CA PHE A 245 -8.51 -0.72 -3.04
C PHE A 245 -8.68 -1.65 -4.24
N ALA A 246 -8.19 -2.89 -4.19
CA ALA A 246 -8.51 -3.90 -5.20
C ALA A 246 -10.01 -4.25 -5.22
N ASP A 247 -10.63 -4.41 -4.05
CA ASP A 247 -12.09 -4.60 -3.92
C ASP A 247 -12.85 -3.40 -4.49
N LEU A 248 -12.45 -2.18 -4.11
CA LEU A 248 -13.08 -0.94 -4.55
C LEU A 248 -12.97 -0.72 -6.07
N ALA A 249 -11.79 -0.98 -6.64
CA ALA A 249 -11.55 -0.90 -8.08
C ALA A 249 -12.45 -1.89 -8.83
N MET A 250 -12.62 -3.12 -8.33
CA MET A 250 -13.52 -4.09 -8.95
C MET A 250 -14.99 -3.69 -8.83
N ARG A 251 -15.44 -3.16 -7.68
CA ARG A 251 -16.79 -2.61 -7.52
C ARG A 251 -17.09 -1.43 -8.43
N SER A 252 -16.09 -0.62 -8.77
CA SER A 252 -16.26 0.53 -9.67
C SER A 252 -16.46 0.15 -11.14
N ARG A 253 -16.05 -1.07 -11.54
CA ARG A 253 -16.15 -1.56 -12.92
C ARG A 253 -17.47 -2.27 -13.21
N GLY A 254 -18.50 -2.07 -12.37
CA GLY A 254 -19.84 -2.66 -12.55
C GLY A 254 -19.94 -4.17 -12.31
N ASN A 255 -18.83 -4.83 -11.95
CA ASN A 255 -18.77 -6.28 -11.88
C ASN A 255 -19.24 -6.79 -10.51
N SER A 256 -20.56 -6.91 -10.34
CA SER A 256 -21.21 -7.39 -9.10
C SER A 256 -20.75 -8.79 -8.64
N GLY A 257 -20.18 -9.60 -9.54
CA GLY A 257 -19.57 -10.90 -9.24
C GLY A 257 -18.09 -10.87 -8.86
N GLY A 258 -17.46 -9.69 -8.78
CA GLY A 258 -16.01 -9.52 -8.58
C GLY A 258 -15.57 -9.02 -7.19
N ALA A 259 -16.49 -8.72 -6.28
CA ALA A 259 -16.15 -8.17 -4.96
C ALA A 259 -15.33 -9.16 -4.09
N ILE A 260 -14.19 -8.70 -3.59
CA ILE A 260 -13.32 -9.45 -2.66
C ILE A 260 -13.86 -9.36 -1.23
N LEU A 261 -14.44 -8.25 -0.84
CA LEU A 261 -15.02 -8.09 0.48
C LEU A 261 -16.54 -8.28 0.41
N PRO A 262 -17.21 -8.74 1.48
CA PRO A 262 -18.66 -8.68 1.56
C PRO A 262 -19.13 -7.21 1.57
N ALA A 263 -20.44 -6.98 1.48
CA ALA A 263 -20.97 -5.63 1.68
C ALA A 263 -20.62 -5.12 3.09
N TYR A 264 -20.25 -3.85 3.18
CA TYR A 264 -19.88 -3.20 4.42
C TYR A 264 -20.56 -1.83 4.56
N ASP A 265 -20.79 -1.43 5.80
CA ASP A 265 -21.49 -0.20 6.16
C ASP A 265 -20.52 0.92 6.58
N GLN A 266 -19.37 0.53 7.12
CA GLN A 266 -18.37 1.42 7.72
C GLN A 266 -16.98 1.01 7.27
N VAL A 267 -16.12 1.99 7.01
CA VAL A 267 -14.71 1.78 6.66
C VAL A 267 -13.82 2.65 7.54
N ILE A 268 -12.79 2.03 8.10
CA ILE A 268 -11.69 2.69 8.80
C ILE A 268 -10.43 2.51 7.96
N LEU A 269 -9.84 3.61 7.52
CA LEU A 269 -8.55 3.64 6.83
C LEU A 269 -7.48 4.10 7.84
N ASP A 270 -6.72 3.15 8.39
CA ASP A 270 -5.64 3.41 9.33
C ASP A 270 -4.31 3.62 8.60
N GLU A 271 -3.46 4.48 9.14
CA GLU A 271 -2.29 5.01 8.42
C GLU A 271 -2.70 5.65 7.07
N ALA A 272 -3.75 6.47 7.12
CA ALA A 272 -4.36 7.15 5.98
C ALA A 272 -3.37 7.97 5.12
N HIS A 273 -2.20 8.32 5.66
CA HIS A 273 -1.12 8.94 4.87
C HIS A 273 -0.60 8.07 3.72
N ASN A 274 -0.84 6.75 3.74
CA ASN A 274 -0.49 5.81 2.66
C ASN A 274 -1.65 5.52 1.71
N VAL A 275 -2.84 6.06 1.95
CA VAL A 275 -4.03 5.75 1.14
C VAL A 275 -3.85 6.19 -0.30
N GLU A 276 -3.28 7.38 -0.50
CA GLU A 276 -3.06 7.92 -1.84
C GLU A 276 -2.20 6.99 -2.70
N ASP A 277 -1.03 6.60 -2.20
CA ASP A 277 -0.09 5.73 -2.92
C ASP A 277 -0.71 4.34 -3.14
N ALA A 278 -1.34 3.77 -2.10
CA ALA A 278 -1.97 2.46 -2.18
C ALA A 278 -3.13 2.43 -3.18
N ALA A 279 -3.95 3.48 -3.23
CA ALA A 279 -5.03 3.58 -4.21
C ALA A 279 -4.46 3.75 -5.62
N SER A 280 -3.48 4.65 -5.81
CA SER A 280 -2.86 4.91 -7.12
C SER A 280 -2.29 3.64 -7.77
N GLU A 281 -1.64 2.78 -6.99
CA GLU A 281 -1.12 1.50 -7.45
C GLU A 281 -2.21 0.56 -7.98
N HIS A 282 -3.38 0.50 -7.31
CA HIS A 282 -4.46 -0.43 -7.68
C HIS A 282 -5.40 0.05 -8.78
N PHE A 283 -5.49 1.37 -9.00
CA PHE A 283 -6.21 1.93 -10.14
C PHE A 283 -5.35 1.99 -11.42
N GLY A 284 -4.03 1.78 -11.30
CA GLY A 284 -3.09 1.67 -12.41
C GLY A 284 -3.08 0.33 -13.15
N LEU A 285 -2.22 0.24 -14.16
CA LEU A 285 -1.91 -1.00 -14.90
C LEU A 285 -0.40 -1.22 -14.91
N SER A 286 0.04 -2.47 -14.89
CA SER A 286 1.44 -2.81 -15.16
C SER A 286 1.62 -4.14 -15.90
N LEU A 287 2.66 -4.18 -16.72
CA LEU A 287 3.08 -5.34 -17.47
C LEU A 287 4.59 -5.52 -17.38
N SER A 288 5.00 -6.60 -16.72
CA SER A 288 6.41 -6.95 -16.55
C SER A 288 6.80 -8.19 -17.34
N GLN A 289 8.05 -8.22 -17.82
CA GLN A 289 8.58 -9.35 -18.57
C GLN A 289 8.45 -10.69 -17.82
N PRO A 290 8.74 -10.77 -16.50
CA PRO A 290 8.56 -12.02 -15.77
C PRO A 290 7.11 -12.51 -15.73
N ARG A 291 6.11 -11.61 -15.73
CA ARG A 291 4.68 -11.97 -15.75
C ARG A 291 4.32 -12.68 -17.05
N VAL A 292 4.73 -12.11 -18.20
CA VAL A 292 4.48 -12.68 -19.53
C VAL A 292 5.23 -14.01 -19.69
N MET A 293 6.53 -14.02 -19.39
CA MET A 293 7.37 -15.21 -19.54
C MET A 293 6.94 -16.37 -18.65
N ARG A 294 6.35 -16.10 -17.48
CA ARG A 294 5.81 -17.15 -16.60
C ARG A 294 4.66 -17.89 -17.26
N LEU A 295 3.72 -17.17 -17.90
CA LEU A 295 2.61 -17.78 -18.63
C LEU A 295 3.13 -18.64 -19.78
N LEU A 296 3.97 -18.06 -20.64
CA LEU A 296 4.50 -18.74 -21.83
C LEU A 296 5.28 -20.01 -21.45
N ARG A 297 6.17 -19.93 -20.47
CA ARG A 297 6.94 -21.10 -19.98
C ARG A 297 6.09 -22.16 -19.30
N THR A 298 4.94 -21.78 -18.71
CA THR A 298 3.98 -22.74 -18.17
C THR A 298 3.32 -23.53 -19.30
N LEU A 299 2.99 -22.86 -20.41
CA LEU A 299 2.40 -23.49 -21.59
C LEU A 299 3.40 -24.37 -22.34
N PHE A 300 4.59 -23.84 -22.63
CA PHE A 300 5.67 -24.55 -23.30
C PHE A 300 7.03 -23.87 -23.09
N SER A 301 8.08 -24.66 -22.86
CA SER A 301 9.46 -24.20 -22.74
C SER A 301 10.31 -24.73 -23.92
N PRO A 302 10.71 -23.87 -24.88
CA PRO A 302 11.46 -24.31 -26.06
C PRO A 302 12.81 -24.95 -25.71
N ARG A 303 13.49 -24.41 -24.69
CA ARG A 303 14.78 -24.93 -24.21
C ARG A 303 14.73 -26.37 -23.72
N ARG A 304 13.56 -26.83 -23.27
CA ARG A 304 13.40 -28.13 -22.61
C ARG A 304 12.47 -29.08 -23.35
N GLY A 305 11.70 -28.58 -24.32
CA GLY A 305 10.68 -29.37 -25.02
C GLY A 305 9.54 -29.85 -24.12
N LYS A 306 9.29 -29.17 -22.98
CA LYS A 306 8.27 -29.55 -21.99
C LYS A 306 7.32 -28.38 -21.69
N GLY A 307 6.15 -28.67 -21.13
CA GLY A 307 5.17 -27.67 -20.67
C GLY A 307 3.74 -28.21 -20.69
N TYR A 308 2.77 -27.42 -20.24
CA TYR A 308 1.37 -27.85 -20.12
C TYR A 308 0.79 -28.40 -21.43
N LEU A 309 1.17 -27.84 -22.57
CA LEU A 309 0.70 -28.27 -23.89
C LEU A 309 1.31 -29.61 -24.36
N VAL A 310 2.50 -29.99 -23.87
CA VAL A 310 3.27 -31.14 -24.36
C VAL A 310 3.32 -32.30 -23.36
N ASP A 311 3.34 -32.01 -22.05
CA ASP A 311 3.24 -33.04 -20.98
C ASP A 311 1.95 -33.85 -21.06
N ARG A 312 0.97 -33.31 -21.78
CA ARG A 312 -0.18 -34.05 -22.24
C ARG A 312 -0.05 -34.15 -23.75
N GLU A 313 0.40 -35.29 -24.25
CA GLU A 313 -0.34 -35.92 -25.34
C GLU A 313 -1.75 -36.11 -24.78
N LEU A 314 -2.54 -35.02 -24.85
CA LEU A 314 -3.97 -35.06 -24.62
C LEU A 314 -4.44 -36.25 -25.46
N GLN A 315 -5.32 -37.09 -24.94
CA GLN A 315 -5.97 -38.17 -25.72
C GLN A 315 -6.83 -37.56 -26.82
N LEU A 316 -6.18 -36.85 -27.73
CA LEU A 316 -6.69 -36.09 -28.82
C LEU A 316 -6.52 -36.96 -30.05
N SER A 317 -7.50 -36.89 -30.93
CA SER A 317 -7.35 -37.40 -32.29
C SER A 317 -6.16 -36.75 -33.00
N ALA A 318 -5.74 -37.29 -34.15
CA ALA A 318 -4.67 -36.69 -34.97
C ALA A 318 -4.88 -35.18 -35.24
N ALA A 319 -6.13 -34.74 -35.42
CA ALA A 319 -6.50 -33.34 -35.60
C ALA A 319 -6.29 -32.46 -34.34
N GLY A 320 -6.27 -33.06 -33.15
CA GLY A 320 -5.93 -32.39 -31.91
C GLY A 320 -4.42 -32.35 -31.65
N SER A 321 -3.64 -33.34 -32.12
CA SER A 321 -2.17 -33.26 -32.09
C SER A 321 -1.65 -32.07 -32.91
N GLU A 322 -2.17 -31.91 -34.13
CA GLU A 322 -1.88 -30.73 -34.97
C GLU A 322 -2.38 -29.43 -34.32
N ALA A 323 -3.48 -29.51 -33.53
CA ALA A 323 -3.98 -28.38 -32.77
C ALA A 323 -3.02 -27.96 -31.64
N VAL A 324 -2.35 -28.91 -31.00
CA VAL A 324 -1.35 -28.64 -29.96
C VAL A 324 -0.07 -28.09 -30.60
N GLU A 325 0.38 -28.67 -31.71
CA GLU A 325 1.60 -28.25 -32.40
C GLU A 325 1.56 -26.77 -32.81
N ARG A 326 0.50 -26.30 -33.49
CA ARG A 326 0.45 -24.85 -33.81
C ARG A 326 0.31 -23.97 -32.57
N ALA A 327 -0.24 -24.48 -31.46
CA ALA A 327 -0.27 -23.70 -30.21
C ALA A 327 1.12 -23.57 -29.60
N VAL A 328 1.95 -24.62 -29.68
CA VAL A 328 3.37 -24.57 -29.31
C VAL A 328 4.11 -23.54 -30.18
N HIS A 329 3.86 -23.52 -31.49
CA HIS A 329 4.41 -22.48 -32.38
C HIS A 329 3.98 -21.07 -31.99
N LEU A 330 2.70 -20.86 -31.62
CA LEU A 330 2.21 -19.57 -31.12
C LEU A 330 2.86 -19.17 -29.79
N VAL A 331 3.15 -20.11 -28.89
CA VAL A 331 3.88 -19.84 -27.65
C VAL A 331 5.31 -19.38 -27.95
N ILE A 332 6.00 -20.02 -28.89
CA ILE A 332 7.34 -19.61 -29.34
C ILE A 332 7.30 -18.21 -29.96
N HIS A 333 6.36 -17.97 -30.87
CA HIS A 333 6.16 -16.65 -31.49
C HIS A 333 5.87 -15.56 -30.44
N ALA A 334 5.00 -15.84 -29.46
CA ALA A 334 4.72 -14.92 -28.37
C ALA A 334 5.93 -14.69 -27.44
N GLU A 335 6.79 -15.69 -27.24
CA GLU A 335 8.05 -15.53 -26.51
C GLU A 335 9.01 -14.58 -27.25
N ASP A 336 9.15 -14.74 -28.57
CA ASP A 336 10.00 -13.87 -29.39
C ASP A 336 9.44 -12.44 -29.47
N SER A 337 8.12 -12.28 -29.66
CA SER A 337 7.46 -10.96 -29.61
C SER A 337 7.58 -10.33 -28.23
N SER A 338 7.48 -11.10 -27.14
CA SER A 338 7.70 -10.59 -25.78
C SER A 338 9.14 -10.08 -25.60
N ARG A 339 10.15 -10.81 -26.09
CA ARG A 339 11.54 -10.35 -26.03
C ARG A 339 11.72 -9.04 -26.80
N ARG A 340 11.28 -8.98 -28.06
CA ARG A 340 11.37 -7.76 -28.88
C ARG A 340 10.68 -6.57 -28.22
N PHE A 341 9.49 -6.77 -27.65
CA PHE A 341 8.75 -5.76 -26.90
C PHE A 341 9.54 -5.21 -25.70
N PHE A 342 10.03 -6.07 -24.81
CA PHE A 342 10.74 -5.63 -23.61
C PHE A 342 12.16 -5.13 -23.91
N ASP A 343 12.82 -5.64 -24.95
CA ASP A 343 14.11 -5.13 -25.42
C ASP A 343 13.94 -3.71 -26.00
N ALA A 344 12.87 -3.46 -26.77
CA ALA A 344 12.55 -2.11 -27.25
C ALA A 344 12.27 -1.12 -26.11
N LEU A 345 11.54 -1.55 -25.06
CA LEU A 345 11.34 -0.75 -23.84
C LEU A 345 12.66 -0.49 -23.11
N LEU A 346 13.53 -1.50 -23.01
CA LEU A 346 14.84 -1.36 -22.40
C LEU A 346 15.70 -0.37 -23.18
N GLU A 347 15.74 -0.47 -24.51
CA GLU A 347 16.44 0.48 -25.37
C GLU A 347 15.88 1.90 -25.23
N TYR A 348 14.54 2.05 -25.18
CA TYR A 348 13.89 3.33 -24.92
C TYR A 348 14.34 3.91 -23.58
N ALA A 349 14.29 3.12 -22.51
CA ALA A 349 14.73 3.53 -21.18
C ALA A 349 16.23 3.88 -21.17
N GLN A 350 17.06 3.14 -21.91
CA GLN A 350 18.50 3.39 -22.05
C GLN A 350 18.80 4.70 -22.78
N ARG A 351 18.10 4.99 -23.89
CA ARG A 351 18.20 6.25 -24.63
C ARG A 351 17.74 7.43 -23.79
N ASN A 352 16.72 7.22 -22.95
CA ASN A 352 16.13 8.23 -22.09
C ASN A 352 16.59 8.14 -20.63
N ARG A 353 17.79 7.59 -20.36
CA ARG A 353 18.34 7.44 -18.99
C ARG A 353 18.46 8.75 -18.21
N ALA A 354 18.53 9.88 -18.89
CA ALA A 354 18.54 11.20 -18.26
C ALA A 354 17.15 11.66 -17.80
N THR A 355 16.10 10.93 -18.16
CA THR A 355 14.71 11.19 -17.76
C THR A 355 14.29 10.22 -16.67
N SER A 356 13.14 10.48 -16.07
CA SER A 356 12.48 9.64 -15.06
C SER A 356 12.08 8.24 -15.53
N GLY A 357 12.28 7.90 -16.82
CA GLY A 357 11.69 6.72 -17.46
C GLY A 357 10.24 6.95 -17.90
N ARG A 358 9.72 8.17 -17.72
CA ARG A 358 8.36 8.56 -18.10
C ARG A 358 8.16 8.61 -19.61
N ILE A 359 7.01 8.09 -20.05
CA ILE A 359 6.56 8.09 -21.44
C ILE A 359 5.39 9.07 -21.57
N VAL A 360 5.60 10.12 -22.37
CA VAL A 360 4.61 11.21 -22.53
C VAL A 360 3.76 11.07 -23.80
N ARG A 361 4.17 10.23 -24.74
CA ARG A 361 3.46 9.99 -26.00
C ARG A 361 3.14 8.50 -26.18
N PRO A 362 2.00 8.15 -26.78
CA PRO A 362 1.70 6.76 -27.12
C PRO A 362 2.64 6.24 -28.21
N ASP A 363 2.64 4.91 -28.39
CA ASP A 363 3.26 4.21 -29.51
C ASP A 363 4.77 4.48 -29.66
N VAL A 364 5.49 4.62 -28.53
CA VAL A 364 6.96 4.79 -28.52
C VAL A 364 7.73 3.53 -28.92
N ILE A 365 7.05 2.39 -28.97
CA ILE A 365 7.57 1.09 -29.41
C ILE A 365 6.53 0.37 -30.26
N GLU A 366 6.98 -0.56 -31.11
CA GLU A 366 6.09 -1.47 -31.83
C GLU A 366 5.46 -2.48 -30.88
N ASN A 367 4.14 -2.70 -31.01
CA ASN A 367 3.38 -3.60 -30.15
C ASN A 367 3.05 -4.95 -30.81
N ASP A 368 4.09 -5.74 -31.10
CA ASP A 368 3.93 -7.11 -31.62
C ASP A 368 3.44 -8.12 -30.58
N LEU A 369 3.41 -7.71 -29.30
CA LEU A 369 3.00 -8.57 -28.19
C LEU A 369 1.48 -8.74 -28.15
N THR A 370 0.70 -7.66 -28.32
CA THR A 370 -0.77 -7.71 -28.36
C THR A 370 -1.29 -8.75 -29.37
N PRO A 371 -0.96 -8.70 -30.67
CA PRO A 371 -1.48 -9.66 -31.64
C PRO A 371 -1.03 -11.09 -31.33
N ALA A 372 0.24 -11.31 -30.98
CA ALA A 372 0.75 -12.64 -30.65
C ALA A 372 0.02 -13.28 -29.47
N MET A 373 -0.31 -12.49 -28.45
CA MET A 373 -1.03 -12.94 -27.26
C MET A 373 -2.53 -13.18 -27.53
N ASN A 374 -3.15 -12.36 -28.38
CA ASN A 374 -4.53 -12.56 -28.84
C ASN A 374 -4.67 -13.87 -29.64
N ASP A 375 -3.75 -14.12 -30.58
CA ASP A 375 -3.73 -15.36 -31.37
C ASP A 375 -3.58 -16.59 -30.47
N LEU A 376 -2.67 -16.50 -29.49
CA LEU A 376 -2.49 -17.56 -28.49
C LEU A 376 -3.77 -17.77 -27.67
N ALA A 377 -4.42 -16.70 -27.20
CA ALA A 377 -5.66 -16.78 -26.43
C ALA A 377 -6.81 -17.45 -27.21
N VAL A 378 -6.99 -17.07 -28.47
CA VAL A 378 -7.98 -17.69 -29.39
C VAL A 378 -7.66 -19.17 -29.57
N ARG A 379 -6.40 -19.52 -29.80
CA ARG A 379 -6.00 -20.92 -29.99
C ARG A 379 -6.23 -21.77 -28.74
N LEU A 380 -5.89 -21.27 -27.56
CA LEU A 380 -6.11 -21.99 -26.31
C LEU A 380 -7.61 -22.23 -26.05
N ARG A 381 -8.49 -21.27 -26.38
CA ARG A 381 -9.96 -21.47 -26.36
C ARG A 381 -10.41 -22.57 -27.32
N ASN A 382 -9.83 -22.63 -28.52
CA ASN A 382 -10.19 -23.68 -29.50
C ASN A 382 -9.74 -25.08 -29.05
N ILE A 383 -8.59 -25.18 -28.36
CA ILE A 383 -8.14 -26.46 -27.77
C ILE A 383 -9.05 -26.87 -26.62
N ARG A 384 -9.49 -25.92 -25.77
CA ARG A 384 -10.43 -26.16 -24.66
C ARG A 384 -11.68 -26.93 -25.11
N GLU A 385 -12.28 -26.54 -26.23
CA GLU A 385 -13.48 -27.21 -26.77
C GLU A 385 -13.26 -28.68 -27.14
N ARG A 386 -12.02 -29.09 -27.38
CA ARG A 386 -11.65 -30.43 -27.84
C ARG A 386 -11.18 -31.37 -26.74
N ILE A 387 -11.02 -30.86 -25.52
CA ILE A 387 -10.60 -31.67 -24.37
C ILE A 387 -11.83 -32.21 -23.66
N GLU A 388 -11.84 -33.47 -23.23
CA GLU A 388 -12.94 -34.04 -22.45
C GLU A 388 -12.80 -33.73 -20.94
N SER A 389 -11.58 -33.78 -20.43
CA SER A 389 -11.25 -33.53 -19.03
C SER A 389 -11.68 -32.12 -18.58
N GLU A 390 -12.70 -32.04 -17.73
CA GLU A 390 -13.21 -30.79 -17.17
C GLU A 390 -12.12 -29.97 -16.45
N PRO A 391 -11.24 -30.53 -15.58
CA PRO A 391 -10.15 -29.79 -14.96
C PRO A 391 -9.23 -29.10 -15.97
N ASP A 392 -8.98 -29.74 -17.11
CA ASP A 392 -8.10 -29.20 -18.15
C ASP A 392 -8.76 -28.13 -19.00
N ARG A 393 -10.09 -28.22 -19.20
CA ARG A 393 -10.87 -27.13 -19.79
C ARG A 393 -10.74 -25.87 -18.94
N PHE A 394 -10.85 -25.99 -17.61
CA PHE A 394 -10.67 -24.87 -16.69
C PHE A 394 -9.26 -24.28 -16.75
N GLU A 395 -8.22 -25.12 -16.75
CA GLU A 395 -6.83 -24.67 -16.86
C GLU A 395 -6.56 -23.96 -18.21
N LEU A 396 -7.00 -24.52 -19.34
CA LEU A 396 -6.86 -23.87 -20.64
C LEU A 396 -7.64 -22.56 -20.74
N GLN A 397 -8.86 -22.51 -20.20
CA GLN A 397 -9.62 -21.27 -20.16
C GLN A 397 -8.89 -20.20 -19.35
N ALA A 398 -8.27 -20.59 -18.24
CA ALA A 398 -7.49 -19.70 -17.42
C ALA A 398 -6.22 -19.19 -18.12
N TYR A 399 -5.51 -20.06 -18.87
CA TYR A 399 -4.38 -19.64 -19.68
C TYR A 399 -4.81 -18.71 -20.82
N ALA A 400 -5.93 -19.01 -21.49
CA ALA A 400 -6.48 -18.18 -22.56
C ALA A 400 -6.87 -16.79 -22.06
N ARG A 401 -7.56 -16.71 -20.90
CA ARG A 401 -7.91 -15.44 -20.26
C ARG A 401 -6.67 -14.62 -19.94
N ARG A 402 -5.66 -15.21 -19.29
CA ARG A 402 -4.40 -14.52 -18.98
C ARG A 402 -3.66 -14.02 -20.22
N ALA A 403 -3.71 -14.78 -21.32
CA ALA A 403 -3.13 -14.33 -22.58
C ALA A 403 -3.88 -13.09 -23.13
N ALA A 404 -5.21 -13.11 -23.12
CA ALA A 404 -6.03 -11.96 -23.52
C ALA A 404 -5.82 -10.74 -22.60
N GLU A 405 -5.74 -10.93 -21.28
CA GLU A 405 -5.46 -9.86 -20.32
C GLU A 405 -4.08 -9.23 -20.54
N ILE A 406 -3.06 -10.04 -20.87
CA ILE A 406 -1.73 -9.52 -21.23
C ILE A 406 -1.82 -8.69 -22.51
N ALA A 407 -2.56 -9.14 -23.53
CA ALA A 407 -2.75 -8.40 -24.77
C ALA A 407 -3.45 -7.05 -24.52
N MET A 408 -4.56 -7.05 -23.78
CA MET A 408 -5.29 -5.84 -23.41
C MET A 408 -4.41 -4.87 -22.60
N CYS A 409 -3.62 -5.40 -21.65
CA CYS A 409 -2.72 -4.58 -20.85
C CYS A 409 -1.59 -3.97 -21.69
N ALA A 410 -0.98 -4.76 -22.58
CA ALA A 410 0.05 -4.26 -23.50
C ALA A 410 -0.51 -3.15 -24.39
N GLU A 411 -1.68 -3.36 -24.98
CA GLU A 411 -2.37 -2.37 -25.80
C GLU A 411 -2.68 -1.08 -25.02
N ALA A 412 -3.33 -1.20 -23.86
CA ALA A 412 -3.70 -0.05 -23.05
C ALA A 412 -2.48 0.79 -22.62
N LEU A 413 -1.36 0.13 -22.33
CA LEU A 413 -0.12 0.79 -21.89
C LEU A 413 0.65 1.44 -23.05
N VAL A 414 0.72 0.81 -24.22
CA VAL A 414 1.43 1.37 -25.38
C VAL A 414 0.62 2.51 -26.03
N ALA A 415 -0.67 2.29 -26.25
CA ALA A 415 -1.57 3.28 -26.85
C ALA A 415 -2.01 4.36 -25.84
N GLN A 416 -1.63 4.25 -24.57
CA GLN A 416 -1.97 5.18 -23.49
C GLN A 416 -3.47 5.51 -23.39
N THR A 417 -4.31 4.49 -23.50
CA THR A 417 -5.78 4.63 -23.56
C THR A 417 -6.42 5.25 -22.30
N MET A 418 -5.71 5.25 -21.17
CA MET A 418 -6.22 5.79 -19.90
C MET A 418 -5.81 7.26 -19.72
N GLN A 419 -6.79 8.16 -19.79
CA GLN A 419 -6.59 9.60 -19.64
C GLN A 419 -6.36 10.00 -18.17
N GLY A 420 -5.47 10.98 -17.94
CA GLY A 420 -5.12 11.43 -16.59
C GLY A 420 -4.16 10.49 -15.83
N PHE A 421 -3.51 9.58 -16.55
CA PHE A 421 -2.51 8.65 -16.01
C PHE A 421 -1.10 9.05 -16.46
N ALA A 422 -0.11 8.81 -15.61
CA ALA A 422 1.30 8.86 -15.98
C ALA A 422 1.75 7.47 -16.42
N TYR A 423 2.54 7.38 -17.49
CA TYR A 423 3.09 6.13 -18.03
C TYR A 423 4.62 6.15 -17.89
N TRP A 424 5.23 5.01 -17.57
CA TRP A 424 6.68 4.91 -17.46
C TRP A 424 7.20 3.49 -17.66
N VAL A 425 8.50 3.39 -17.95
CA VAL A 425 9.25 2.14 -17.95
C VAL A 425 10.17 2.11 -16.75
N GLU A 426 10.08 1.03 -15.99
CA GLU A 426 10.96 0.73 -14.87
C GLU A 426 11.94 -0.39 -15.27
N VAL A 427 13.22 -0.16 -15.00
CA VAL A 427 14.30 -1.12 -15.27
C VAL A 427 15.02 -1.41 -13.96
N GLU A 428 14.85 -2.63 -13.45
CA GLU A 428 15.48 -3.10 -12.23
C GLU A 428 16.71 -3.98 -12.57
N ASP A 429 17.90 -3.47 -12.27
CA ASP A 429 19.14 -4.22 -12.42
C ASP A 429 19.25 -5.29 -11.32
N ARG A 430 19.21 -6.57 -11.72
CA ARG A 430 19.42 -7.71 -10.80
C ARG A 430 20.87 -7.88 -10.34
N GLY A 431 21.77 -7.01 -10.80
CA GLY A 431 23.13 -6.87 -10.29
C GLY A 431 23.13 -5.96 -9.06
N GLY A 432 22.80 -6.51 -7.89
CA GLY A 432 22.94 -5.75 -6.65
C GLY A 432 24.36 -5.21 -6.45
N VAL A 433 24.50 -4.15 -5.66
CA VAL A 433 25.81 -3.64 -5.21
C VAL A 433 26.36 -4.61 -4.15
N GLY A 434 27.34 -5.45 -4.51
CA GLY A 434 28.06 -6.34 -3.58
C GLY A 434 28.16 -7.81 -4.00
N ALA A 435 28.73 -8.65 -3.12
CA ALA A 435 29.11 -10.05 -3.37
C ALA A 435 27.96 -11.03 -3.70
N SER A 436 26.71 -10.57 -3.73
CA SER A 436 25.53 -11.35 -4.15
C SER A 436 25.10 -11.07 -5.61
N ALA A 437 25.87 -10.27 -6.37
CA ALA A 437 25.61 -10.04 -7.78
C ALA A 437 25.74 -11.36 -8.56
N ARG A 438 24.60 -11.99 -8.88
CA ARG A 438 24.56 -13.08 -9.86
C ARG A 438 24.85 -12.48 -11.23
N ARG A 439 26.13 -12.42 -11.61
CA ARG A 439 26.58 -11.97 -12.95
C ARG A 439 25.80 -12.74 -14.03
N GLY A 440 25.20 -12.00 -14.96
CA GLY A 440 24.60 -12.56 -16.19
C GLY A 440 23.07 -12.69 -16.21
N MET A 441 22.34 -12.24 -15.19
CA MET A 441 20.87 -12.20 -15.25
C MET A 441 20.41 -10.91 -15.97
N PRO A 442 19.53 -10.99 -17.00
CA PRO A 442 19.01 -9.80 -17.67
C PRO A 442 18.24 -8.88 -16.69
N PRO A 443 18.23 -7.56 -16.93
CA PRO A 443 17.47 -6.61 -16.13
C PRO A 443 15.98 -6.93 -16.22
N ARG A 444 15.24 -6.64 -15.15
CA ARG A 444 13.78 -6.77 -15.18
C ARG A 444 13.20 -5.47 -15.73
N VAL A 445 12.39 -5.59 -16.77
CA VAL A 445 11.70 -4.46 -17.41
C VAL A 445 10.20 -4.55 -17.10
N GLU A 446 9.63 -3.41 -16.73
CA GLU A 446 8.20 -3.25 -16.44
C GLU A 446 7.69 -1.95 -17.07
N LEU A 447 6.57 -2.05 -17.81
CA LEU A 447 5.83 -0.91 -18.32
C LEU A 447 4.62 -0.72 -17.41
N ALA A 448 4.42 0.48 -16.89
CA ALA A 448 3.38 0.75 -15.92
C ALA A 448 2.70 2.10 -16.16
N CYS A 449 1.47 2.23 -15.69
CA CYS A 449 0.77 3.49 -15.56
C CYS A 449 -0.03 3.56 -14.26
N ALA A 450 -0.21 4.78 -13.74
CA ALA A 450 -0.98 5.07 -12.53
C ALA A 450 -1.63 6.46 -12.65
N PRO A 451 -2.78 6.70 -11.99
CA PRO A 451 -3.46 7.97 -12.09
C PRO A 451 -2.59 9.08 -11.50
N VAL A 452 -2.50 10.23 -12.19
CA VAL A 452 -1.73 11.39 -11.70
C VAL A 452 -2.38 11.96 -10.44
N GLU A 453 -3.71 11.95 -10.40
CA GLU A 453 -4.52 12.40 -9.26
C GLU A 453 -5.54 11.33 -8.89
N ILE A 454 -5.49 10.86 -7.65
CA ILE A 454 -6.41 9.81 -7.18
C ILE A 454 -7.73 10.38 -6.66
N ALA A 455 -7.75 11.66 -6.28
CA ALA A 455 -8.89 12.35 -5.71
C ALA A 455 -10.19 12.22 -6.53
N PRO A 456 -10.21 12.43 -7.86
CA PRO A 456 -11.43 12.29 -8.65
C PRO A 456 -11.98 10.85 -8.62
N ILE A 457 -11.08 9.86 -8.62
CA ILE A 457 -11.46 8.46 -8.56
C ILE A 457 -12.10 8.16 -7.20
N LEU A 458 -11.46 8.53 -6.09
CA LEU A 458 -11.99 8.29 -4.74
C LEU A 458 -13.30 9.02 -4.46
N ARG A 459 -13.49 10.25 -4.95
CA ARG A 459 -14.77 10.98 -4.89
C ARG A 459 -15.92 10.13 -5.44
N ARG A 460 -15.71 9.57 -6.63
CA ARG A 460 -16.70 8.75 -7.32
C ARG A 460 -16.90 7.39 -6.65
N VAL A 461 -15.82 6.67 -6.33
CA VAL A 461 -15.93 5.25 -5.96
C VAL A 461 -16.06 5.02 -4.46
N LEU A 462 -15.49 5.88 -3.63
CA LEU A 462 -15.46 5.74 -2.17
C LEU A 462 -16.43 6.68 -1.48
N PHE A 463 -16.47 7.95 -1.89
CA PHE A 463 -17.28 8.98 -1.22
C PHE A 463 -18.69 9.14 -1.78
N ASP A 464 -19.01 8.40 -2.85
CA ASP A 464 -20.29 8.41 -3.57
C ASP A 464 -20.72 9.83 -3.96
N MET A 465 -19.73 10.65 -4.33
CA MET A 465 -19.95 11.98 -4.87
C MET A 465 -19.91 11.85 -6.38
N GLY A 466 -21.03 12.16 -7.04
CA GLY A 466 -21.10 12.27 -8.49
C GLY A 466 -20.02 13.20 -9.03
N ALA A 467 -19.75 13.13 -10.34
CA ALA A 467 -18.71 13.89 -11.02
C ALA A 467 -18.89 15.44 -10.97
N GLU A 468 -19.88 15.96 -10.24
CA GLU A 468 -20.28 17.38 -10.24
C GLU A 468 -19.62 18.24 -9.15
N VAL A 469 -18.78 17.70 -8.26
CA VAL A 469 -17.96 18.57 -7.38
C VAL A 469 -16.72 19.02 -8.15
N ALA A 470 -16.95 20.02 -9.00
CA ALA A 470 -15.92 20.83 -9.64
C ALA A 470 -14.91 21.35 -8.60
N ASP A 471 -13.68 21.55 -9.08
CA ASP A 471 -12.53 22.03 -8.33
C ASP A 471 -12.89 23.09 -7.28
N VAL A 472 -12.48 22.86 -6.02
CA VAL A 472 -12.41 23.94 -5.04
C VAL A 472 -11.38 24.92 -5.59
N PRO A 473 -11.75 26.16 -5.94
CA PRO A 473 -10.79 27.12 -6.46
C PRO A 473 -9.74 27.37 -5.37
N LEU A 474 -8.46 27.23 -5.74
CA LEU A 474 -7.43 27.93 -5.02
C LEU A 474 -7.66 29.42 -5.33
N ASP A 475 -7.87 30.19 -4.27
CA ASP A 475 -8.10 31.63 -4.24
C ASP A 475 -7.30 32.39 -5.32
N GLU A 476 -7.98 32.96 -6.31
CA GLU A 476 -7.44 33.91 -7.28
C GLU A 476 -8.15 35.25 -7.11
N GLY A 477 -7.43 36.24 -6.58
CA GLY A 477 -7.79 37.63 -6.75
C GLY A 477 -7.40 38.11 -8.15
N GLY A 478 -8.37 38.57 -8.93
CA GLY A 478 -8.14 39.43 -10.10
C GLY A 478 -9.03 39.18 -11.32
N ASP A 479 -10.12 39.96 -11.40
CA ASP A 479 -10.84 40.50 -12.58
C ASP A 479 -10.92 39.75 -13.93
N HIS A 480 -12.19 39.49 -14.30
CA HIS A 480 -12.87 39.62 -15.61
C HIS A 480 -12.11 39.36 -16.93
N ASP A 481 -12.59 38.39 -17.75
CA ASP A 481 -13.38 38.70 -18.95
C ASP A 481 -14.07 37.45 -19.58
N GLU A 482 -15.09 37.71 -20.39
CA GLU A 482 -16.16 36.82 -20.87
C GLU A 482 -15.86 36.00 -22.16
N HIS A 483 -16.70 34.97 -22.37
CA HIS A 483 -17.07 34.27 -23.63
C HIS A 483 -16.26 33.03 -24.10
N ALA A 484 -16.93 31.87 -24.12
CA ALA A 484 -17.15 31.08 -25.35
C ALA A 484 -18.17 29.94 -25.13
N GLU A 485 -19.08 29.81 -26.09
CA GLU A 485 -20.24 28.92 -26.14
C GLU A 485 -19.94 27.48 -26.59
N PHE A 486 -20.88 26.60 -26.22
CA PHE A 486 -21.15 25.22 -26.65
C PHE A 486 -20.89 24.87 -28.11
N VAL A 487 -20.41 23.63 -28.36
CA VAL A 487 -20.95 22.73 -29.40
C VAL A 487 -20.94 21.28 -28.89
N HIS A 488 -22.13 20.67 -28.83
CA HIS A 488 -22.38 19.24 -28.75
C HIS A 488 -22.21 18.61 -30.14
N GLU A 489 -21.65 17.40 -30.23
CA GLU A 489 -22.00 16.49 -31.33
C GLU A 489 -21.90 15.02 -30.89
N GLU A 490 -22.98 14.31 -31.14
CA GLU A 490 -23.25 12.90 -30.86
C GLU A 490 -22.63 11.98 -31.93
N GLY A 491 -22.40 10.71 -31.58
CA GLY A 491 -22.46 9.63 -32.55
C GLY A 491 -21.49 8.47 -32.33
N ALA A 492 -22.05 7.33 -31.91
CA ALA A 492 -21.92 6.00 -32.54
C ALA A 492 -21.78 4.87 -31.51
N GLU A 493 -22.92 4.24 -31.26
CA GLU A 493 -23.11 3.01 -30.50
C GLU A 493 -22.54 1.80 -31.27
N GLY A 494 -21.89 0.90 -30.54
CA GLY A 494 -21.45 -0.41 -31.03
C GLY A 494 -21.60 -1.44 -29.92
N GLU A 495 -22.68 -2.23 -30.01
CA GLU A 495 -23.08 -3.26 -29.05
C GLU A 495 -22.02 -4.37 -28.93
N TYR A 496 -21.56 -4.65 -27.71
CA TYR A 496 -20.87 -5.90 -27.35
C TYR A 496 -21.71 -6.60 -26.30
N SER A 497 -22.09 -7.85 -26.59
CA SER A 497 -22.91 -8.69 -25.73
C SER A 497 -22.10 -9.22 -24.54
N ASP A 498 -22.42 -8.74 -23.36
CA ASP A 498 -21.98 -9.29 -22.08
C ASP A 498 -22.76 -10.57 -21.76
N GLU A 499 -22.11 -11.73 -21.89
CA GLU A 499 -22.60 -12.95 -21.25
C GLU A 499 -22.13 -13.00 -19.77
N PRO A 500 -23.06 -13.19 -18.80
CA PRO A 500 -22.71 -13.23 -17.40
C PRO A 500 -21.96 -14.52 -17.00
N SER A 501 -20.96 -14.33 -16.15
CA SER A 501 -20.27 -15.38 -15.40
C SER A 501 -21.25 -16.23 -14.56
N PRO A 502 -21.10 -17.56 -14.49
CA PRO A 502 -22.08 -18.49 -13.90
C PRO A 502 -22.04 -18.55 -12.36
N PHE A 503 -21.74 -17.43 -11.70
CA PHE A 503 -21.77 -17.32 -10.23
C PHE A 503 -22.97 -16.46 -9.81
N ASN A 504 -24.17 -17.04 -9.87
CA ASN A 504 -25.29 -16.77 -8.96
C ASN A 504 -26.52 -17.57 -9.40
N GLU A 505 -26.70 -18.74 -8.83
CA GLU A 505 -28.04 -19.30 -8.61
C GLU A 505 -28.16 -19.63 -7.12
N ASP A 506 -29.34 -19.28 -6.60
CA ASP A 506 -29.92 -19.60 -5.30
C ASP A 506 -29.67 -18.64 -4.13
N ALA A 507 -30.58 -17.66 -4.04
CA ALA A 507 -31.23 -17.32 -2.78
C ALA A 507 -32.64 -16.78 -3.04
N ASP A 508 -33.60 -17.64 -3.45
CA ASP A 508 -35.02 -17.31 -3.39
C ASP A 508 -35.85 -18.52 -2.95
N GLY A 509 -36.36 -18.45 -1.72
CA GLY A 509 -37.43 -19.29 -1.23
C GLY A 509 -38.77 -18.72 -1.65
N GLU A 510 -39.57 -19.57 -2.29
CA GLU A 510 -40.99 -19.45 -2.62
C GLU A 510 -41.77 -18.29 -1.98
N ARG A 511 -42.24 -17.33 -2.80
CA ARG A 511 -43.55 -16.66 -2.67
C ARG A 511 -44.00 -16.19 -4.06
N GLY A 512 -45.11 -16.74 -4.53
CA GLY A 512 -45.75 -16.34 -5.79
C GLY A 512 -46.32 -14.93 -5.74
N GLY A 513 -46.13 -14.18 -6.81
CA GLY A 513 -46.69 -12.86 -7.05
C GLY A 513 -46.36 -12.38 -8.46
N GLU A 514 -47.38 -11.98 -9.21
CA GLU A 514 -47.41 -11.67 -10.64
C GLU A 514 -46.33 -10.69 -11.13
N ALA A 515 -45.79 -10.98 -12.31
CA ALA A 515 -44.78 -10.17 -12.99
C ALA A 515 -45.38 -8.89 -13.57
N ALA A 516 -44.93 -7.73 -13.07
CA ALA A 516 -45.08 -6.44 -13.72
C ALA A 516 -43.71 -5.98 -14.22
N SER A 517 -43.62 -5.71 -15.52
CA SER A 517 -42.44 -5.16 -16.20
C SER A 517 -42.12 -3.75 -15.67
N GLY A 518 -41.13 -3.65 -14.79
CA GLY A 518 -40.55 -2.39 -14.33
C GLY A 518 -39.07 -2.34 -14.70
N SER A 519 -38.69 -1.27 -15.42
CA SER A 519 -37.31 -0.83 -15.60
C SER A 519 -36.53 -0.98 -14.29
N ARG A 520 -35.41 -1.72 -14.31
CA ARG A 520 -34.47 -1.82 -13.18
C ARG A 520 -33.93 -0.42 -12.86
N GLN A 521 -34.59 0.28 -11.95
CA GLN A 521 -33.96 1.36 -11.20
C GLN A 521 -32.84 0.73 -10.38
N GLU A 522 -31.60 1.08 -10.68
CA GLU A 522 -30.45 0.80 -9.83
C GLU A 522 -30.78 1.30 -8.42
N SER A 523 -30.77 0.39 -7.44
CA SER A 523 -30.99 0.76 -6.04
C SER A 523 -29.87 1.73 -5.63
N PRO A 524 -30.18 2.90 -5.03
CA PRO A 524 -29.17 3.88 -4.67
C PRO A 524 -28.14 3.23 -3.73
N ARG A 525 -26.85 3.38 -4.05
CA ARG A 525 -25.76 2.86 -3.23
C ARG A 525 -25.92 3.39 -1.81
N ARG A 526 -25.91 2.48 -0.83
CA ARG A 526 -26.06 2.85 0.59
C ARG A 526 -24.80 3.61 1.00
N ARG A 527 -24.94 4.88 1.43
CA ARG A 527 -23.83 5.70 1.92
C ARG A 527 -23.07 4.94 3.01
N ILE A 528 -21.76 4.83 2.87
CA ILE A 528 -20.87 4.22 3.86
C ILE A 528 -20.29 5.30 4.78
N GLY A 529 -20.13 5.01 6.07
CA GLY A 529 -19.39 5.89 6.97
C GLY A 529 -17.88 5.63 6.88
N ILE A 530 -17.08 6.68 6.96
CA ILE A 530 -15.64 6.60 6.69
C ILE A 530 -14.85 7.34 7.75
N VAL A 531 -13.90 6.64 8.36
CA VAL A 531 -12.93 7.21 9.31
C VAL A 531 -11.53 7.03 8.74
N LEU A 532 -10.82 8.13 8.52
CA LEU A 532 -9.43 8.15 8.10
C LEU A 532 -8.58 8.62 9.26
N THR A 533 -7.59 7.82 9.66
CA THR A 533 -6.74 8.11 10.81
C THR A 533 -5.27 7.86 10.50
N SER A 534 -4.38 8.70 11.05
CA SER A 534 -2.93 8.53 10.95
C SER A 534 -2.24 9.38 12.02
N ALA A 535 -0.97 9.06 12.33
CA ALA A 535 -0.14 9.90 13.19
C ALA A 535 0.23 11.26 12.57
N THR A 536 0.18 11.34 11.25
CA THR A 536 0.63 12.51 10.47
C THR A 536 -0.26 12.65 9.23
N LEU A 537 -1.02 13.73 9.14
CA LEU A 537 -1.89 14.11 8.02
C LEU A 537 -1.86 15.63 7.78
N ALA A 538 -1.71 16.41 8.84
CA ALA A 538 -1.65 17.85 8.80
C ALA A 538 -0.22 18.35 8.59
N THR A 539 -0.08 19.44 7.83
CA THR A 539 1.20 20.09 7.52
C THR A 539 1.69 21.03 8.61
N ARG A 540 0.83 21.37 9.58
CA ARG A 540 1.14 22.23 10.72
C ARG A 540 0.22 21.93 11.89
N THR A 541 0.46 22.57 13.02
CA THR A 541 -0.50 22.60 14.12
C THR A 541 -1.69 23.47 13.73
N ALA A 542 -2.91 22.93 13.84
CA ALA A 542 -4.15 23.64 13.58
C ALA A 542 -4.40 24.71 14.65
N ARG A 543 -4.91 25.86 14.22
CA ARG A 543 -5.36 26.90 15.14
C ARG A 543 -6.71 26.51 15.74
N GLU A 544 -7.06 27.07 16.90
CA GLU A 544 -8.33 26.77 17.59
C GLU A 544 -9.56 27.10 16.71
N ASP A 545 -9.48 28.15 15.90
CA ASP A 545 -10.54 28.58 14.96
C ASP A 545 -10.67 27.68 13.72
N GLU A 546 -9.58 27.03 13.28
CA GLU A 546 -9.55 26.13 12.12
C GLU A 546 -10.23 24.77 12.36
N GLN A 547 -10.51 24.45 13.62
CA GLN A 547 -11.34 23.28 13.97
C GLN A 547 -12.83 23.51 13.61
N THR A 548 -13.17 24.71 13.16
CA THR A 548 -14.51 25.16 12.77
C THR A 548 -14.48 25.73 11.34
N GLU A 549 -15.02 24.96 10.39
CA GLU A 549 -15.62 25.40 9.10
C GLU A 549 -14.79 26.19 8.05
N ARG A 550 -13.49 26.49 8.22
CA ARG A 550 -12.69 27.19 7.18
C ARG A 550 -11.90 26.26 6.25
N ALA A 551 -11.80 26.62 4.96
CA ALA A 551 -11.14 25.84 3.90
C ALA A 551 -9.60 25.76 4.02
N GLU A 552 -8.94 26.73 4.66
CA GLU A 552 -7.48 26.73 4.90
C GLU A 552 -7.07 25.89 6.13
N THR A 553 -7.56 24.66 6.20
CA THR A 553 -7.21 23.78 7.32
C THR A 553 -5.77 23.30 7.21
N ALA A 554 -5.15 22.97 8.35
CA ALA A 554 -3.87 22.24 8.38
C ALA A 554 -3.92 20.89 7.61
N PHE A 555 -5.12 20.40 7.28
CA PHE A 555 -5.40 19.18 6.51
C PHE A 555 -5.62 19.40 5.01
N ALA A 556 -5.58 20.64 4.51
CA ALA A 556 -5.94 20.98 3.13
C ALA A 556 -5.24 20.10 2.08
N HIS A 557 -3.93 19.85 2.25
CA HIS A 557 -3.17 18.96 1.36
C HIS A 557 -3.69 17.52 1.36
N ALA A 558 -3.91 16.93 2.54
CA ALA A 558 -4.44 15.56 2.65
C ALA A 558 -5.87 15.46 2.11
N MET A 559 -6.72 16.44 2.38
CA MET A 559 -8.10 16.47 1.88
C MET A 559 -8.15 16.59 0.36
N SER A 560 -7.35 17.48 -0.21
CA SER A 560 -7.25 17.66 -1.66
C SER A 560 -6.79 16.38 -2.35
N ASN A 561 -5.67 15.79 -1.91
CA ASN A 561 -5.11 14.57 -2.53
C ASN A 561 -6.05 13.36 -2.41
N LEU A 562 -6.77 13.24 -1.30
CA LEU A 562 -7.70 12.14 -1.08
C LEU A 562 -9.07 12.38 -1.72
N GLY A 563 -9.37 13.61 -2.15
CA GLY A 563 -10.67 13.98 -2.70
C GLY A 563 -11.77 14.14 -1.67
N LEU A 564 -11.43 14.42 -0.41
CA LEU A 564 -12.41 14.66 0.65
C LEU A 564 -13.10 16.02 0.44
N PRO A 565 -14.43 16.11 0.57
CA PRO A 565 -15.12 17.40 0.54
C PRO A 565 -14.71 18.24 1.77
N PRO A 566 -14.68 19.58 1.66
CA PRO A 566 -14.38 20.45 2.79
C PRO A 566 -15.42 20.30 3.92
N PRO A 567 -15.12 20.78 5.14
CA PRO A 567 -16.13 20.89 6.19
C PRO A 567 -17.35 21.72 5.73
N PRO A 568 -18.58 21.40 6.17
CA PRO A 568 -18.93 20.43 7.22
C PRO A 568 -19.07 18.97 6.75
N ASP A 569 -18.95 18.68 5.44
CA ASP A 569 -19.15 17.34 4.89
C ASP A 569 -18.08 16.33 5.31
N THR A 570 -16.88 16.82 5.61
CA THR A 570 -15.82 16.07 6.29
C THR A 570 -15.49 16.76 7.61
N ARG A 571 -15.65 16.04 8.71
CA ARG A 571 -15.15 16.49 10.01
C ARG A 571 -13.65 16.27 10.05
N VAL A 572 -12.89 17.29 10.45
CA VAL A 572 -11.45 17.21 10.70
C VAL A 572 -11.17 17.30 12.20
N LEU A 573 -10.17 16.57 12.67
CA LEU A 573 -9.75 16.59 14.07
C LEU A 573 -8.23 16.40 14.16
N GLN A 574 -7.53 17.33 14.82
CA GLN A 574 -6.12 17.16 15.15
C GLN A 574 -5.98 17.00 16.66
N LEU A 575 -5.47 15.87 17.07
CA LEU A 575 -5.17 15.58 18.46
C LEU A 575 -3.68 15.75 18.70
N GLY A 576 -3.37 16.36 19.84
CA GLY A 576 -2.01 16.47 20.33
C GLY A 576 -1.38 15.11 20.60
N SER A 577 -0.15 15.16 21.08
CA SER A 577 0.56 13.98 21.56
C SER A 577 0.49 13.95 23.09
N PRO A 578 0.33 12.78 23.72
CA PRO A 578 0.33 12.65 25.17
C PRO A 578 1.72 12.82 25.81
N PHE A 579 2.77 13.04 25.00
CA PHE A 579 4.16 13.10 25.42
C PHE A 579 4.65 14.53 25.67
N ASP A 580 5.53 14.68 26.65
CA ASP A 580 6.16 15.96 27.01
C ASP A 580 7.48 16.12 26.25
N TYR A 581 7.37 16.57 25.00
CA TYR A 581 8.54 16.77 24.14
C TYR A 581 9.55 17.77 24.69
N SER A 582 9.13 18.70 25.55
CA SER A 582 10.05 19.68 26.15
C SER A 582 11.09 19.02 27.06
N ARG A 583 10.69 17.95 27.75
CA ARG A 583 11.57 17.17 28.63
C ARG A 583 12.18 15.96 27.92
N GLN A 584 11.52 15.43 26.90
CA GLN A 584 11.91 14.16 26.27
C GLN A 584 12.81 14.31 25.04
N VAL A 585 12.72 15.44 24.30
CA VAL A 585 13.43 15.59 23.02
C VAL A 585 14.19 16.91 22.94
N THR A 586 15.45 16.81 22.53
CA THR A 586 16.23 17.95 22.02
C THR A 586 16.45 17.78 20.52
N LEU A 587 16.09 18.80 19.75
CA LEU A 587 16.39 18.91 18.32
C LEU A 587 17.71 19.66 18.12
N TYR A 588 18.69 19.00 17.54
CA TYR A 588 19.95 19.59 17.09
C TYR A 588 19.85 19.96 15.61
N VAL A 589 20.03 21.24 15.30
CA VAL A 589 20.20 21.73 13.93
C VAL A 589 21.68 21.94 13.69
N ASP A 590 22.30 21.00 12.99
CA ASP A 590 23.72 21.03 12.68
C ASP A 590 23.96 21.77 11.37
N LEU A 591 24.53 22.97 11.49
CA LEU A 591 24.82 23.87 10.37
C LEU A 591 26.25 23.70 9.86
N SER A 592 26.99 22.68 10.30
CA SER A 592 28.39 22.48 9.91
C SER A 592 28.58 21.99 8.48
N LEU A 593 27.54 21.41 7.87
CA LEU A 593 27.61 20.94 6.48
C LEU A 593 27.27 22.07 5.50
N PRO A 594 27.90 22.10 4.30
CA PRO A 594 27.48 23.02 3.26
C PRO A 594 26.05 22.70 2.80
N SER A 595 25.32 23.73 2.35
CA SER A 595 24.00 23.54 1.76
C SER A 595 24.10 22.59 0.55
N PRO A 596 23.20 21.60 0.38
CA PRO A 596 23.27 20.62 -0.70
C PRO A 596 23.22 21.17 -2.15
N LYS A 597 23.12 22.50 -2.33
CA LYS A 597 23.03 23.17 -3.64
C LYS A 597 24.40 23.38 -4.28
N SER A 598 25.03 22.29 -4.72
CA SER A 598 26.18 22.36 -5.65
C SER A 598 26.19 21.27 -6.73
N GLY A 599 25.27 20.28 -6.70
CA GLY A 599 25.35 19.10 -7.59
C GLY A 599 24.11 18.76 -8.42
N ASP A 600 22.88 18.93 -7.90
CA ASP A 600 21.71 18.21 -8.46
C ASP A 600 20.58 19.07 -9.04
N ALA A 601 20.72 20.39 -9.19
CA ALA A 601 19.60 21.27 -9.59
C ALA A 601 19.86 22.20 -10.79
N ARG A 602 20.92 21.97 -11.58
CA ARG A 602 21.15 22.70 -12.85
C ARG A 602 21.54 21.76 -13.99
N ARG A 603 20.62 20.90 -14.41
CA ARG A 603 20.59 20.36 -15.78
C ARG A 603 19.21 20.64 -16.34
N GLY A 604 19.01 21.89 -16.73
CA GLY A 604 17.73 22.40 -17.20
C GLY A 604 17.79 23.89 -17.45
N ALA A 605 18.72 24.33 -18.31
CA ALA A 605 18.64 25.55 -19.11
C ALA A 605 19.96 25.80 -19.87
N GLN A 606 19.85 25.78 -21.21
CA GLN A 606 20.69 26.44 -22.23
C GLN A 606 22.05 25.80 -22.63
N GLY A 607 22.20 25.61 -23.97
CA GLY A 607 23.48 25.76 -24.69
C GLY A 607 23.98 24.53 -25.43
N GLU A 608 24.06 24.63 -26.76
CA GLU A 608 24.50 23.63 -27.73
C GLU A 608 26.02 23.33 -27.72
N SER A 609 26.37 22.18 -28.31
CA SER A 609 27.66 21.75 -28.90
C SER A 609 28.78 21.22 -27.98
N GLY A 610 29.35 20.06 -28.39
CA GLY A 610 30.70 19.63 -27.96
C GLY A 610 30.79 18.26 -27.26
N GLU A 611 30.94 17.19 -28.05
CA GLU A 611 31.77 16.00 -27.81
C GLU A 611 31.76 15.25 -26.45
N ARG A 612 31.20 14.03 -26.53
CA ARG A 612 31.56 12.75 -25.86
C ARG A 612 32.67 12.76 -24.79
N ALA A 613 32.31 12.28 -23.59
CA ALA A 613 33.17 11.46 -22.75
C ALA A 613 32.37 10.30 -22.12
N GLY A 614 32.90 9.09 -22.20
CA GLY A 614 32.23 7.83 -21.87
C GLY A 614 32.03 7.56 -20.38
N ASN A 615 31.17 6.58 -20.11
CA ASN A 615 30.82 6.05 -18.79
C ASN A 615 32.05 5.60 -17.98
N GLY A 616 32.53 6.48 -17.12
CA GLY A 616 33.16 6.15 -15.85
C GLY A 616 32.39 6.88 -14.76
N VAL A 617 32.06 6.19 -13.66
CA VAL A 617 31.45 6.80 -12.46
C VAL A 617 32.49 7.73 -11.82
N GLY A 618 32.62 8.93 -12.37
CA GLY A 618 33.37 10.02 -11.78
C GLY A 618 32.54 10.64 -10.68
N VAL A 619 32.71 10.18 -9.44
CA VAL A 619 32.36 11.00 -8.28
C VAL A 619 33.31 12.19 -8.33
N GLY A 620 32.85 13.34 -8.82
CA GLY A 620 33.66 14.56 -8.82
C GLY A 620 34.20 14.82 -7.40
N GLU A 621 35.42 15.36 -7.29
CA GLU A 621 36.12 15.59 -6.01
C GLU A 621 35.23 16.28 -4.95
N SER A 622 34.31 17.16 -5.37
CA SER A 622 33.34 17.83 -4.51
C SER A 622 32.31 16.90 -3.85
N GLY A 623 31.89 15.82 -4.53
CA GLY A 623 30.92 14.85 -4.01
C GLY A 623 31.52 13.90 -2.97
N ALA A 624 32.78 13.49 -3.18
CA ALA A 624 33.51 12.67 -2.21
C ALA A 624 33.76 13.45 -0.91
N ALA A 625 34.21 14.70 -1.01
CA ALA A 625 34.41 15.58 0.13
C ALA A 625 33.12 15.80 0.95
N TYR A 626 31.97 15.97 0.29
CA TYR A 626 30.68 16.06 0.98
C TYR A 626 30.32 14.77 1.71
N LEU A 627 30.57 13.60 1.09
CA LEU A 627 30.32 12.30 1.73
C LEU A 627 31.22 12.08 2.96
N ASP A 628 32.49 12.49 2.88
CA ASP A 628 33.44 12.44 4.00
C ASP A 628 32.96 13.34 5.15
N ALA A 629 32.60 14.59 4.85
CA ALA A 629 32.07 15.52 5.85
C ALA A 629 30.76 15.01 6.48
N LEU A 630 29.83 14.49 5.67
CA LEU A 630 28.58 13.91 6.15
C LEU A 630 28.85 12.70 7.06
N ALA A 631 29.76 11.80 6.66
CA ALA A 631 30.14 10.64 7.46
C ALA A 631 30.76 11.06 8.80
N ALA A 632 31.61 12.08 8.82
CA ALA A 632 32.20 12.61 10.05
C ALA A 632 31.13 13.16 11.00
N ARG A 633 30.15 13.91 10.50
CA ARG A 633 29.04 14.42 11.34
C ARG A 633 28.12 13.31 11.82
N VAL A 634 27.78 12.34 10.97
CA VAL A 634 27.03 11.15 11.40
C VAL A 634 27.78 10.42 12.51
N LEU A 635 29.09 10.20 12.35
CA LEU A 635 29.93 9.55 13.36
C LEU A 635 29.94 10.31 14.69
N HIS A 636 30.16 11.63 14.66
CA HIS A 636 30.09 12.50 15.84
C HIS A 636 28.77 12.33 16.58
N HIS A 637 27.66 12.36 15.85
CA HIS A 637 26.35 12.27 16.47
C HIS A 637 26.00 10.86 16.96
N VAL A 638 26.45 9.81 16.29
CA VAL A 638 26.25 8.43 16.76
C VAL A 638 27.04 8.16 18.04
N ARG A 639 28.27 8.67 18.14
CA ARG A 639 29.13 8.52 19.32
C ARG A 639 28.56 9.21 20.56
N ALA A 640 27.98 10.39 20.40
CA ALA A 640 27.37 11.12 21.52
C ALA A 640 26.16 10.41 22.17
N THR A 641 25.58 9.40 21.51
CA THR A 641 24.53 8.54 22.11
C THR A 641 24.96 7.08 22.29
N ASN A 642 26.25 6.79 22.06
CA ASN A 642 26.83 5.46 22.19
C ASN A 642 26.05 4.40 21.38
N GLY A 643 25.71 4.73 20.13
CA GLY A 643 24.80 3.93 19.30
C GLY A 643 23.33 4.29 19.54
N GLY A 644 22.43 3.31 19.37
CA GLY A 644 20.98 3.50 19.46
C GLY A 644 20.48 4.54 18.47
N ALA A 645 21.08 4.58 17.29
CA ALA A 645 20.92 5.65 16.32
C ALA A 645 20.25 5.16 15.05
N PHE A 646 19.37 5.98 14.50
CA PHE A 646 18.69 5.72 13.25
C PHE A 646 18.92 6.87 12.29
N VAL A 647 19.68 6.60 11.23
CA VAL A 647 20.12 7.59 10.25
C VAL A 647 19.27 7.44 8.99
N LEU A 648 18.55 8.51 8.66
CA LEU A 648 17.62 8.57 7.56
C LEU A 648 18.24 9.28 6.36
N PHE A 649 18.27 8.56 5.23
CA PHE A 649 18.79 9.02 3.95
C PHE A 649 17.65 9.16 2.93
N THR A 650 17.83 10.06 1.97
CA THR A 650 16.97 10.19 0.79
C THR A 650 17.50 9.40 -0.42
N SER A 651 18.74 8.91 -0.38
CA SER A 651 19.39 8.15 -1.45
C SER A 651 20.18 6.95 -0.93
N PHE A 652 20.05 5.79 -1.59
CA PHE A 652 20.86 4.60 -1.33
C PHE A 652 22.34 4.81 -1.63
N ALA A 653 22.68 5.64 -2.62
CA ALA A 653 24.08 5.94 -2.96
C ALA A 653 24.79 6.63 -1.79
N THR A 654 24.17 7.66 -1.21
CA THR A 654 24.68 8.36 -0.03
C THR A 654 24.71 7.44 1.20
N LEU A 655 23.66 6.65 1.41
CA LEU A 655 23.58 5.67 2.50
C LEU A 655 24.78 4.71 2.45
N ASN A 656 25.02 4.08 1.30
CA ASN A 656 26.12 3.13 1.12
C ASN A 656 27.48 3.81 1.28
N GLY A 657 27.65 5.00 0.68
CA GLY A 657 28.89 5.77 0.78
C GLY A 657 29.25 6.16 2.21
N VAL A 658 28.26 6.53 3.04
CA VAL A 658 28.45 6.81 4.47
C VAL A 658 28.68 5.53 5.26
N ALA A 659 27.91 4.45 5.00
CA ALA A 659 28.06 3.17 5.68
C ALA A 659 29.47 2.61 5.56
N GLU A 660 30.11 2.72 4.39
CA GLU A 660 31.49 2.26 4.18
C GLU A 660 32.51 3.04 5.02
N ARG A 661 32.30 4.36 5.18
CA ARG A 661 33.21 5.25 5.92
C ARG A 661 33.11 5.07 7.42
N ILE A 662 31.90 4.96 7.96
CA ILE A 662 31.69 4.92 9.41
C ILE A 662 31.88 3.52 10.01
N ARG A 663 31.75 2.45 9.21
CA ARG A 663 31.75 1.06 9.71
C ARG A 663 33.03 0.72 10.46
N ARG A 664 34.21 1.04 9.91
CA ARG A 664 35.49 0.75 10.57
C ARG A 664 35.63 1.49 11.90
N GLU A 665 35.25 2.77 11.94
CA GLU A 665 35.40 3.59 13.14
C GLU A 665 34.40 3.19 14.24
N LEU A 666 33.14 2.92 13.89
CA LEU A 666 32.12 2.48 14.85
C LEU A 666 32.35 1.06 15.37
N SER A 667 32.92 0.16 14.56
CA SER A 667 33.31 -1.17 15.04
C SER A 667 34.43 -1.12 16.08
N ARG A 668 35.30 -0.10 16.06
CA ARG A 668 36.30 0.11 17.14
C ARG A 668 35.64 0.54 18.45
N ASP A 669 34.50 1.20 18.36
CA ASP A 669 33.70 1.67 19.50
C ASP A 669 32.66 0.62 19.95
N ASP A 670 32.73 -0.61 19.44
CA ASP A 670 31.74 -1.67 19.71
C ASP A 670 30.29 -1.22 19.38
N ILE A 671 30.13 -0.58 18.23
CA ILE A 671 28.83 -0.16 17.67
C ILE A 671 28.64 -0.84 16.32
N GLU A 672 27.59 -1.66 16.21
CA GLU A 672 27.25 -2.38 14.98
C GLU A 672 26.63 -1.44 13.94
N VAL A 673 27.08 -1.53 12.69
CA VAL A 673 26.54 -0.73 11.57
C VAL A 673 25.66 -1.60 10.67
N LEU A 674 24.38 -1.27 10.63
CA LEU A 674 23.33 -2.01 9.93
C LEU A 674 22.76 -1.16 8.78
N ALA A 675 23.17 -1.45 7.54
CA ALA A 675 22.79 -0.69 6.36
C ALA A 675 21.75 -1.43 5.49
N GLN A 676 20.60 -0.80 5.25
CA GLN A 676 19.56 -1.34 4.38
C GLN A 676 20.09 -1.62 2.96
N GLY A 677 19.74 -2.78 2.40
CA GLY A 677 20.07 -3.16 1.02
C GLY A 677 21.46 -3.77 0.88
N ARG A 678 22.41 -3.38 1.76
CA ARG A 678 23.73 -4.00 1.86
C ARG A 678 23.76 -5.17 2.84
N ASP A 679 23.26 -4.97 4.05
CA ASP A 679 23.32 -5.95 5.15
C ASP A 679 22.04 -6.81 5.24
N GLY A 680 21.15 -6.67 4.26
CA GLY A 680 19.93 -7.44 4.11
C GLY A 680 18.69 -6.59 3.77
N PRO A 681 17.54 -7.25 3.57
CA PRO A 681 16.26 -6.58 3.38
C PRO A 681 15.81 -5.88 4.67
N ARG A 682 14.90 -4.91 4.53
CA ARG A 682 14.36 -4.07 5.62
C ARG A 682 14.04 -4.86 6.90
N THR A 683 13.30 -5.95 6.77
CA THR A 683 12.85 -6.78 7.91
C THR A 683 14.01 -7.41 8.68
N LEU A 684 15.05 -7.89 7.99
CA LEU A 684 16.20 -8.53 8.63
C LEU A 684 17.03 -7.51 9.40
N VAL A 685 17.32 -6.37 8.77
CA VAL A 685 18.16 -5.32 9.35
C VAL A 685 17.45 -4.69 10.57
N LEU A 686 16.12 -4.52 10.51
CA LEU A 686 15.32 -4.07 11.66
C LEU A 686 15.36 -5.05 12.82
N LYS A 687 15.20 -6.35 12.55
CA LYS A 687 15.26 -7.38 13.59
C LYS A 687 16.61 -7.34 14.31
N LYS A 688 17.71 -7.31 13.56
CA LYS A 688 19.06 -7.16 14.13
C LYS A 688 19.21 -5.91 14.97
N PHE A 689 18.71 -4.77 14.49
CA PHE A 689 18.78 -3.51 15.22
C PHE A 689 18.05 -3.56 16.57
N VAL A 690 16.89 -4.22 16.63
CA VAL A 690 16.13 -4.39 17.87
C VAL A 690 16.84 -5.33 18.84
N GLU A 691 17.51 -6.37 18.34
CA GLU A 691 18.26 -7.35 19.14
C GLU A 691 19.58 -6.76 19.69
N SER A 692 20.25 -5.89 18.92
CA SER A 692 21.53 -5.26 19.31
C SER A 692 21.35 -4.07 20.26
N GLU A 693 22.18 -3.98 21.32
CA GLU A 693 22.12 -2.88 22.30
C GLU A 693 22.81 -1.61 21.80
N ARG A 694 23.90 -1.79 21.05
CA ARG A 694 24.76 -0.71 20.53
C ARG A 694 24.84 -0.84 19.02
N ALA A 695 23.81 -0.36 18.34
CA ALA A 695 23.76 -0.38 16.88
C ALA A 695 23.39 0.98 16.29
N VAL A 696 23.78 1.19 15.03
CA VAL A 696 23.28 2.24 14.15
C VAL A 696 22.60 1.61 12.95
N LEU A 697 21.37 2.03 12.71
CA LEU A 697 20.58 1.64 11.56
C LEU A 697 20.64 2.74 10.50
N LEU A 698 21.04 2.40 9.28
CA LEU A 698 21.04 3.30 8.14
C LEU A 698 19.93 2.88 7.18
N GLY A 699 18.94 3.76 7.01
CA GLY A 699 17.73 3.49 6.21
C GLY A 699 17.47 4.56 5.15
N ALA A 700 16.97 4.13 3.99
CA ALA A 700 16.51 5.03 2.92
C ALA A 700 15.00 5.37 3.09
N ALA A 701 14.35 5.91 2.05
CA ALA A 701 12.95 6.35 2.06
C ALA A 701 11.96 5.34 2.71
N THR A 702 12.11 4.04 2.46
CA THR A 702 11.25 2.96 3.00
C THR A 702 11.33 2.76 4.52
N PHE A 703 12.33 3.36 5.18
CA PHE A 703 12.52 3.31 6.63
C PHE A 703 11.88 4.51 7.34
N TRP A 704 11.43 5.53 6.60
CA TRP A 704 10.66 6.65 7.15
C TRP A 704 9.30 6.20 7.71
N GLN A 705 8.75 5.05 7.23
CA GLN A 705 7.45 4.49 7.69
C GLN A 705 7.56 3.07 8.28
N GLY A 706 6.66 2.73 9.21
CA GLY A 706 6.44 1.36 9.72
C GLY A 706 7.55 0.72 10.58
N VAL A 707 8.42 1.48 11.24
CA VAL A 707 9.39 0.96 12.25
C VAL A 707 8.90 1.27 13.68
N ASP A 708 8.75 0.26 14.54
CA ASP A 708 8.45 0.45 15.96
C ASP A 708 9.62 -0.07 16.80
N VAL A 709 10.38 0.86 17.38
CA VAL A 709 11.49 0.56 18.30
C VAL A 709 11.21 1.37 19.56
N ARG A 710 11.11 0.69 20.70
CA ARG A 710 10.77 1.31 22.00
C ARG A 710 11.99 1.37 22.91
N GLY A 711 11.99 2.36 23.81
CA GLY A 711 12.97 2.48 24.88
C GLY A 711 14.38 2.83 24.40
N GLU A 712 15.40 2.38 25.16
CA GLU A 712 16.80 2.78 24.97
C GLU A 712 17.45 2.33 23.66
N ARG A 713 16.76 1.50 22.87
CA ARG A 713 17.26 1.01 21.58
C ARG A 713 17.28 2.10 20.51
N LEU A 714 16.42 3.11 20.61
CA LEU A 714 16.40 4.26 19.71
C LEU A 714 16.42 5.57 20.51
N ARG A 715 17.62 6.15 20.63
CA ARG A 715 17.87 7.41 21.37
C ARG A 715 18.25 8.57 20.46
N ASN A 716 18.56 8.28 19.20
CA ASN A 716 19.06 9.28 18.26
C ASN A 716 18.45 9.07 16.87
N VAL A 717 17.75 10.06 16.35
CA VAL A 717 17.29 10.06 14.96
C VAL A 717 18.06 11.13 14.19
N ILE A 718 18.78 10.74 13.15
CA ILE A 718 19.60 11.65 12.34
C ILE A 718 18.97 11.78 10.96
N ILE A 719 18.50 12.96 10.61
CA ILE A 719 17.96 13.30 9.30
C ILE A 719 19.07 13.99 8.49
N THR A 720 19.60 13.27 7.50
CA THR A 720 20.75 13.75 6.72
C THR A 720 20.38 14.84 5.73
N ARG A 721 19.16 14.80 5.19
CA ARG A 721 18.57 15.77 4.27
C ARG A 721 17.07 15.89 4.50
N LEU A 722 16.50 17.07 4.24
CA LEU A 722 15.05 17.25 4.25
C LEU A 722 14.39 16.30 3.23
N PRO A 723 13.28 15.61 3.60
CA PRO A 723 12.74 14.46 2.87
C PRO A 723 11.86 14.85 1.68
N PHE A 724 12.38 15.68 0.78
CA PHE A 724 11.72 15.97 -0.49
C PHE A 724 11.74 14.74 -1.41
N GLU A 725 10.66 14.56 -2.16
CA GLU A 725 10.63 13.55 -3.22
C GLU A 725 11.60 13.92 -4.34
N PRO A 726 12.29 12.91 -4.92
CA PRO A 726 12.99 13.11 -6.17
C PRO A 726 11.98 13.53 -7.26
N PRO A 727 12.15 14.70 -7.89
CA PRO A 727 11.21 15.21 -8.89
C PRO A 727 11.24 14.40 -10.19
N ASP A 728 12.30 13.61 -10.39
CA ASP A 728 12.53 12.69 -11.50
C ASP A 728 11.85 11.33 -11.29
N ARG A 729 10.92 11.19 -10.33
CA ARG A 729 10.01 10.04 -10.30
C ARG A 729 8.86 10.28 -11.27
N PRO A 730 8.46 9.30 -12.11
CA PRO A 730 7.43 9.52 -13.14
C PRO A 730 6.11 10.10 -12.63
N LEU A 731 5.57 9.53 -11.54
CA LEU A 731 4.29 9.96 -10.98
C LEU A 731 4.41 11.33 -10.29
N THR A 732 5.51 11.57 -9.58
CA THR A 732 5.82 12.87 -8.97
C THR A 732 5.93 13.92 -10.05
N GLN A 733 6.75 13.70 -11.09
CA GLN A 733 6.90 14.61 -12.22
C GLN A 733 5.55 14.93 -12.87
N ALA A 734 4.69 13.93 -13.09
CA ALA A 734 3.39 14.13 -13.72
C ALA A 734 2.45 15.00 -12.90
N ARG A 735 2.48 14.81 -11.60
CA ARG A 735 1.73 15.62 -10.66
C ARG A 735 2.22 17.06 -10.61
N LEU A 736 3.54 17.27 -10.60
CA LEU A 736 4.12 18.61 -10.58
C LEU A 736 3.77 19.37 -11.88
N GLU A 737 3.92 18.74 -13.04
CA GLU A 737 3.52 19.32 -14.33
C GLU A 737 2.02 19.65 -14.36
N ARG A 738 1.15 18.75 -13.85
CA ARG A 738 -0.30 19.01 -13.79
C ARG A 738 -0.65 20.22 -12.90
N ILE A 739 0.09 20.43 -11.82
CA ILE A 739 -0.07 21.61 -10.97
C ILE A 739 0.36 22.88 -11.73
N GLU A 740 1.47 22.83 -12.46
CA GLU A 740 1.94 23.94 -13.31
C GLU A 740 0.97 24.27 -14.45
N GLU A 741 0.40 23.25 -15.10
CA GLU A 741 -0.62 23.39 -16.16
C GLU A 741 -1.86 24.14 -15.67
N ARG A 742 -2.19 24.02 -14.38
CA ARG A 742 -3.29 24.75 -13.73
C ARG A 742 -2.87 26.10 -13.14
N GLY A 743 -1.66 26.59 -13.43
CA GLY A 743 -1.12 27.86 -12.92
C GLY A 743 -0.64 27.81 -11.46
N GLY A 744 -0.66 26.64 -10.81
CA GLY A 744 -0.25 26.47 -9.42
C GLY A 744 1.26 26.36 -9.23
N ASN A 745 1.73 26.51 -7.99
CA ASN A 745 3.13 26.29 -7.62
C ASN A 745 3.34 24.85 -7.08
N PRO A 746 4.02 23.95 -7.80
CA PRO A 746 4.17 22.55 -7.36
C PRO A 746 4.94 22.38 -6.07
N PHE A 747 5.93 23.25 -5.85
CA PHE A 747 6.72 23.22 -4.63
C PHE A 747 5.84 23.50 -3.40
N ALA A 748 4.99 24.52 -3.47
CA ALA A 748 4.12 24.93 -2.37
C ALA A 748 2.92 23.98 -2.18
N LEU A 749 2.31 23.51 -3.27
CA LEU A 749 1.08 22.72 -3.23
C LEU A 749 1.30 21.22 -3.04
N ASP A 750 2.48 20.69 -3.43
CA ASP A 750 2.78 19.25 -3.34
C ASP A 750 4.10 18.93 -2.62
N SER A 751 5.25 19.35 -3.17
CA SER A 751 6.55 18.88 -2.68
C SER A 751 6.82 19.24 -1.22
N LEU A 752 6.46 20.44 -0.79
CA LEU A 752 6.68 20.91 0.58
C LEU A 752 5.72 20.25 1.59
N PRO A 753 4.39 20.23 1.39
CA PRO A 753 3.47 19.48 2.25
C PRO A 753 3.86 18.02 2.47
N ARG A 754 4.19 17.28 1.39
CA ARG A 754 4.63 15.87 1.49
C ARG A 754 5.90 15.72 2.30
N ALA A 755 6.88 16.60 2.07
CA ALA A 755 8.13 16.60 2.82
C ALA A 755 7.89 16.87 4.31
N ILE A 756 6.99 17.79 4.67
CA ILE A 756 6.64 18.06 6.07
C ILE A 756 5.97 16.85 6.73
N ILE A 757 5.01 16.20 6.06
CA ILE A 757 4.34 15.00 6.59
C ILE A 757 5.38 13.89 6.84
N ARG A 758 6.27 13.61 5.88
CA ARG A 758 7.36 12.63 6.06
C ARG A 758 8.35 13.03 7.15
N PHE A 759 8.65 14.31 7.26
CA PHE A 759 9.50 14.82 8.34
C PHE A 759 8.90 14.54 9.71
N LYS A 760 7.59 14.80 9.91
CA LYS A 760 6.86 14.43 11.13
C LYS A 760 6.92 12.92 11.40
N GLN A 761 6.81 12.09 10.36
CA GLN A 761 6.91 10.62 10.48
C GLN A 761 8.29 10.17 10.96
N GLY A 762 9.36 10.75 10.39
CA GLY A 762 10.73 10.51 10.84
C GLY A 762 10.96 10.94 12.28
N PHE A 763 10.43 12.11 12.67
CA PHE A 763 10.51 12.65 14.03
C PHE A 763 9.76 11.78 15.06
N GLY A 764 8.53 11.37 14.73
CA GLY A 764 7.65 10.59 15.61
C GLY A 764 8.14 9.17 15.92
N ARG A 765 9.30 8.77 15.40
CA ARG A 765 9.95 7.49 15.71
C ARG A 765 10.63 7.46 17.06
N LEU A 766 11.13 8.62 17.50
CA LEU A 766 12.00 8.71 18.68
C LEU A 766 11.23 8.46 19.98
N ILE A 767 10.00 8.97 20.08
CA ILE A 767 9.20 8.91 21.30
C ILE A 767 7.98 8.02 21.09
N ARG A 768 7.93 6.92 21.85
CA ARG A 768 6.84 5.93 21.89
C ARG A 768 6.23 5.78 23.29
N SER A 769 6.92 6.23 24.33
CA SER A 769 6.48 6.22 25.73
C SER A 769 6.84 7.53 26.45
N LYS A 770 6.25 7.78 27.63
CA LYS A 770 6.59 8.95 28.48
C LYS A 770 7.99 8.88 29.10
N THR A 771 8.57 7.68 29.17
CA THR A 771 9.93 7.47 29.70
C THR A 771 11.00 7.61 28.63
N ASP A 772 10.63 7.50 27.35
CA ASP A 772 11.59 7.64 26.25
C ASP A 772 12.21 9.03 26.28
N ARG A 773 13.52 9.08 26.05
CA ARG A 773 14.27 10.32 25.89
C ARG A 773 15.26 10.15 24.77
N GLY A 774 15.52 11.23 24.05
CA GLY A 774 16.56 11.21 23.05
C GLY A 774 16.70 12.53 22.33
N ARG A 775 17.36 12.44 21.17
CA ARG A 775 17.65 13.61 20.36
C ARG A 775 17.34 13.35 18.90
N VAL A 776 16.93 14.40 18.21
CA VAL A 776 16.81 14.42 16.75
C VAL A 776 17.88 15.35 16.22
N VAL A 777 18.61 14.94 15.19
CA VAL A 777 19.65 15.73 14.56
C VAL A 777 19.27 15.97 13.11
N ILE A 778 19.31 17.23 12.66
CA ILE A 778 19.10 17.62 11.28
C ILE A 778 20.42 18.15 10.73
N LEU A 779 20.96 17.46 9.73
CA LEU A 779 22.22 17.82 9.07
C LEU A 779 22.01 18.63 7.79
N ASP A 780 20.80 19.16 7.59
CA ASP A 780 20.42 19.97 6.41
C ASP A 780 20.27 21.45 6.79
N PRO A 781 21.23 22.32 6.42
CA PRO A 781 21.18 23.74 6.77
C PRO A 781 19.97 24.48 6.21
N ARG A 782 19.27 23.91 5.20
CA ARG A 782 18.09 24.53 4.58
C ARG A 782 16.94 24.72 5.55
N ILE A 783 16.89 23.96 6.65
CA ILE A 783 15.85 24.17 7.67
C ILE A 783 15.91 25.55 8.34
N LYS A 784 17.09 26.20 8.36
CA LYS A 784 17.26 27.58 8.85
C LYS A 784 17.51 28.58 7.74
N THR A 785 18.19 28.17 6.68
CA THR A 785 18.62 29.09 5.60
C THR A 785 17.56 29.30 4.51
N ALA A 786 16.63 28.36 4.30
CA ALA A 786 15.56 28.51 3.31
C ALA A 786 14.28 29.09 3.94
N ARG A 787 13.53 29.89 3.16
CA ARG A 787 12.26 30.51 3.60
C ARG A 787 11.24 29.48 4.10
N TYR A 788 11.17 28.30 3.46
CA TYR A 788 10.27 27.21 3.85
C TYR A 788 10.73 26.45 5.10
N GLY A 789 11.97 26.64 5.56
CA GLY A 789 12.54 25.89 6.68
C GLY A 789 11.76 26.06 7.97
N LYS A 790 11.21 27.27 8.19
CA LYS A 790 10.31 27.57 9.32
C LYS A 790 9.09 26.64 9.36
N MET A 791 8.53 26.28 8.20
CA MET A 791 7.34 25.41 8.13
C MET A 791 7.63 23.99 8.65
N PHE A 792 8.86 23.48 8.51
CA PHE A 792 9.26 22.22 9.12
C PHE A 792 9.32 22.31 10.65
N LEU A 793 9.80 23.44 11.18
CA LEU A 793 9.88 23.67 12.62
C LEU A 793 8.49 23.88 13.24
N ASP A 794 7.62 24.64 12.57
CA ASP A 794 6.24 24.89 12.99
C ASP A 794 5.37 23.60 12.98
N ALA A 795 5.81 22.57 12.26
CA ALA A 795 5.15 21.27 12.17
C ALA A 795 5.53 20.30 13.32
N LEU A 796 6.55 20.64 14.12
CA LEU A 796 6.98 19.83 15.26
C LEU A 796 6.00 19.97 16.43
N PRO A 797 5.94 18.97 17.33
CA PRO A 797 5.18 19.08 18.56
C PRO A 797 5.60 20.31 19.39
N PRO A 798 4.67 20.95 20.10
CA PRO A 798 4.99 22.10 20.94
C PRO A 798 5.99 21.73 22.04
N GLY A 799 6.88 22.67 22.37
CA GLY A 799 7.85 22.52 23.46
C GLY A 799 9.17 21.85 23.10
N VAL A 800 9.35 21.32 21.88
CA VAL A 800 10.64 20.74 21.45
C VAL A 800 11.77 21.78 21.61
N ARG A 801 12.80 21.43 22.38
CA ARG A 801 13.98 22.30 22.56
C ARG A 801 14.86 22.25 21.32
N ILE A 802 15.24 23.40 20.78
CA ILE A 802 16.08 23.50 19.57
C ILE A 802 17.45 24.06 19.94
N GLU A 803 18.50 23.30 19.64
CA GLU A 803 19.90 23.68 19.81
C GLU A 803 20.58 23.77 18.44
N GLU A 804 21.28 24.88 18.18
CA GLU A 804 22.07 25.05 16.95
C GLU A 804 23.50 24.58 17.21
N VAL A 805 24.01 23.71 16.33
CA VAL A 805 25.41 23.30 16.33
C VAL A 805 26.09 23.98 15.15
N ARG A 806 27.17 24.71 15.44
CA ARG A 806 28.07 25.29 14.44
C ARG A 806 29.44 24.67 14.70
N ALA A 807 30.11 24.21 13.65
CA ALA A 807 31.50 23.79 13.81
C ALA A 807 32.36 25.02 14.10
N GLU A 808 33.22 24.92 15.12
CA GLU A 808 34.35 25.84 15.26
C GLU A 808 35.35 25.50 14.14
N ALA A 809 35.98 26.53 13.56
CA ALA A 809 36.85 26.38 12.39
C ALA A 809 38.08 25.47 12.62
N ASP A 810 38.38 25.11 13.87
CA ASP A 810 39.61 24.41 14.28
C ASP A 810 39.47 22.89 14.49
N GLU A 811 38.29 22.28 14.33
CA GLU A 811 38.09 20.83 14.51
C GLU A 811 38.37 19.96 13.25
N TRP A 812 38.89 20.56 12.17
CA TRP A 812 39.04 19.90 10.86
C TRP A 812 40.49 19.50 10.49
N CYS A 813 41.41 19.43 11.46
CA CYS A 813 42.81 19.00 11.27
C CYS A 813 43.05 17.56 11.73
#